data_AF-A0A4W6EJG4-F1
#
_entry.id   AF-A0A4W6EJG4-F1
#
_cell.length_a   1.000
_cell.length_b   1.000
_cell.length_c   1.000
_cell.angle_alpha   90.00
_cell.angle_beta   90.00
_cell.angle_gamma   90.00
#
_symmetry.space_group_name_H-M   'P 1'
#
loop_
_entity.id
_entity.type
_entity.pdbx_description
1 polymer ?
#
loop_
_entity_poly.entity_id
_entity_poly.type
_entity_poly.pdbx_seq_one_letter_code
_entity_poly.pdbx_strand_id
1 'polypeptide(L)'
;MVAIKTNVRWENFQAARETLGKVLHTLQDFYSHSNWVELGYTEPYINLIRPDLPLENLADVNTATCSDCASGTCPNPILPNILKEKKLTSGYMGIFSSAKPKGKCSHGGEGDLTSTTVPRGGINKDERRSDNVAFHTAAVNAAVAASLQLLEDIRLAVGDNDFLRMMGIARSSVVCFVIDTTGSMSDDIDEARAVVYEIIDSKKGTQDEPSEYILVPFNDPSFGPMIRTTDPDKMKKEISKLKATGGGDIPEMCLSGLQLALTGAPALSYIYVFTDAIAKDIALKDTIAALIRRTKSTVSYLMTGASRRRRRSIRAASFDDYKDLALASGGQAIQVSKRQLPEATDIIIDTSTSALVTVLQRARHPGKQETFPFMLDESLQNVTIYITGTSITFTLTNPAGVSQSNTEASGKLGTIKTVGNLRRIRLSADKLTGTWQLNIKSNQPYTLKVTGQSTITFIYDFVESFKGPHPGYAVLSGRPQTGQPATLMVSVMGRKGPSSMTVGNIGLITVSGPEAVSNSTMTDMGNGDILVTVDEVPEGEFVVILKGTDKVSNSEFQRQSTTQMSVSKVNIQAVVDSSVEPGEAFKLPFRVMTQGPGGQYSINARNDRNFPMSYPNSLTLTTGQYTNNMLTIAPPASTPSGTAITLTMEAKSSSGVDSNYVVVRLSVVTKVTKHFLDYT
;
A
#
# COMPACT_ATOMS: atom_id res chain seq x y z
N MET A 1 -13.85 4.36 18.24
CA MET A 1 -12.56 4.76 18.87
C MET A 1 -11.81 3.65 19.56
N VAL A 2 -12.43 2.82 20.41
CA VAL A 2 -11.74 1.70 21.09
C VAL A 2 -10.97 0.84 20.09
N ALA A 3 -11.57 0.49 18.94
CA ALA A 3 -10.89 -0.24 17.88
C ALA A 3 -9.62 0.45 17.34
N ILE A 4 -9.61 1.79 17.21
CA ILE A 4 -8.42 2.54 16.77
C ILE A 4 -7.32 2.43 17.82
N LYS A 5 -7.63 2.79 19.08
CA LYS A 5 -6.68 2.76 20.19
C LYS A 5 -6.12 1.34 20.42
N THR A 6 -6.97 0.32 20.34
CA THR A 6 -6.56 -1.08 20.41
C THR A 6 -5.65 -1.41 19.23
N ASN A 7 -6.04 -1.15 17.99
CA ASN A 7 -5.18 -1.44 16.84
C ASN A 7 -3.81 -0.77 16.96
N VAL A 8 -3.73 0.48 17.44
CA VAL A 8 -2.44 1.16 17.67
C VAL A 8 -1.61 0.45 18.74
N ARG A 9 -2.20 0.04 19.88
CA ARG A 9 -1.50 -0.70 20.94
C ARG A 9 -1.00 -2.08 20.49
N TRP A 10 -1.68 -2.69 19.53
CA TRP A 10 -1.27 -3.93 18.88
C TRP A 10 -0.39 -3.69 17.64
N GLU A 11 0.04 -2.44 17.40
CA GLU A 11 0.87 -2.00 16.27
C GLU A 11 0.26 -2.32 14.89
N ASN A 12 -1.07 -2.44 14.82
CA ASN A 12 -1.85 -2.59 13.60
C ASN A 12 -2.18 -1.21 12.99
N PHE A 13 -1.15 -0.39 12.75
CA PHE A 13 -1.29 1.01 12.34
C PHE A 13 -2.12 1.24 11.09
N GLN A 14 -2.00 0.36 10.08
CA GLN A 14 -2.81 0.47 8.87
C GLN A 14 -4.30 0.24 9.15
N ALA A 15 -4.65 -0.79 9.94
CA ALA A 15 -6.03 -1.05 10.32
C ALA A 15 -6.59 0.10 11.18
N ALA A 16 -5.76 0.67 12.06
CA ALA A 16 -6.10 1.87 12.82
C ALA A 16 -6.40 3.06 11.90
N ARG A 17 -5.57 3.31 10.87
CA ARG A 17 -5.76 4.40 9.90
C ARG A 17 -7.01 4.22 9.04
N GLU A 18 -7.26 3.02 8.54
CA GLU A 18 -8.49 2.69 7.79
C GLU A 18 -9.73 2.90 8.67
N THR A 19 -9.67 2.47 9.94
CA THR A 19 -10.76 2.70 10.90
C THR A 19 -10.94 4.18 11.24
N LEU A 20 -9.84 4.93 11.40
CA LEU A 20 -9.86 6.37 11.63
C LEU A 20 -10.55 7.10 10.47
N GLY A 21 -10.25 6.75 9.21
CA GLY A 21 -10.92 7.31 8.03
C GLY A 21 -12.44 7.09 8.07
N LYS A 22 -12.90 5.88 8.42
CA LYS A 22 -14.34 5.58 8.57
C LYS A 22 -14.98 6.41 9.68
N VAL A 23 -14.32 6.54 10.83
CA VAL A 23 -14.83 7.33 11.96
C VAL A 23 -14.87 8.83 11.62
N LEU A 24 -13.83 9.37 10.98
CA LEU A 24 -13.79 10.76 10.54
C LEU A 24 -14.91 11.06 9.53
N HIS A 25 -15.14 10.16 8.58
CA HIS A 25 -16.26 10.27 7.64
C HIS A 25 -17.59 10.36 8.39
N THR A 26 -17.89 9.40 9.29
CA THR A 26 -19.13 9.43 10.10
C THR A 26 -19.25 10.71 10.94
N LEU A 27 -18.15 11.22 11.49
CA LEU A 27 -18.15 12.44 12.29
C LEU A 27 -18.47 13.68 11.44
N GLN A 28 -17.89 13.78 10.25
CA GLN A 28 -18.16 14.87 9.30
C GLN A 28 -19.60 14.80 8.78
N ASP A 29 -20.05 13.59 8.42
CA ASP A 29 -21.42 13.30 7.97
C ASP A 29 -22.48 13.74 8.99
N PHE A 30 -22.22 13.54 10.29
CA PHE A 30 -23.10 14.05 11.34
C PHE A 30 -23.27 15.58 11.26
N TYR A 31 -22.19 16.36 11.12
CA TYR A 31 -22.32 17.82 11.06
C TYR A 31 -22.92 18.29 9.73
N SER A 32 -22.71 17.56 8.64
CA SER A 32 -23.33 17.85 7.34
C SER A 32 -24.83 17.56 7.32
N HIS A 33 -25.28 16.48 7.97
CA HIS A 33 -26.61 15.90 7.79
C HIS A 33 -27.47 15.77 9.04
N SER A 34 -27.01 16.28 10.18
CA SER A 34 -27.85 16.55 11.36
C SER A 34 -28.25 18.01 11.45
N ASN A 35 -29.22 18.30 12.33
CA ASN A 35 -29.61 19.66 12.65
C ASN A 35 -28.70 20.34 13.71
N TRP A 36 -27.51 19.82 14.00
CA TRP A 36 -26.65 20.29 15.11
C TRP A 36 -26.40 21.81 15.07
N VAL A 37 -26.03 22.32 13.90
CA VAL A 37 -25.74 23.75 13.72
C VAL A 37 -27.00 24.59 13.59
N GLU A 38 -28.10 24.01 13.11
CA GLU A 38 -29.43 24.60 13.08
C GLU A 38 -30.00 24.78 14.50
N LEU A 39 -29.63 23.90 15.43
CA LEU A 39 -29.90 24.07 16.86
C LEU A 39 -29.07 25.19 17.50
N GLY A 40 -28.15 25.81 16.76
CA GLY A 40 -27.30 26.90 17.23
C GLY A 40 -26.06 26.43 18.00
N TYR A 41 -25.71 25.14 17.92
CA TYR A 41 -24.47 24.63 18.50
C TYR A 41 -23.29 24.88 17.57
N THR A 42 -22.19 25.35 18.14
CA THR A 42 -20.92 25.61 17.43
C THR A 42 -19.80 24.67 17.86
N GLU A 43 -19.93 24.05 19.03
CA GLU A 43 -18.93 23.15 19.60
C GLU A 43 -19.14 21.71 19.14
N PRO A 44 -18.08 20.88 19.15
CA PRO A 44 -18.19 19.45 18.89
C PRO A 44 -19.15 18.74 19.85
N TYR A 45 -19.97 17.83 19.31
CA TYR A 45 -20.79 16.97 20.14
C TYR A 45 -19.96 15.82 20.72
N ILE A 46 -19.46 16.03 21.94
CA ILE A 46 -18.53 15.12 22.61
C ILE A 46 -19.05 13.68 22.72
N ASN A 47 -20.38 13.48 22.76
CA ASN A 47 -21.03 12.18 22.87
C ASN A 47 -20.80 11.30 21.62
N LEU A 48 -20.44 11.88 20.47
CA LEU A 48 -20.00 11.12 19.29
C LEU A 48 -18.58 10.57 19.43
N ILE A 49 -17.75 11.21 20.27
CA ILE A 49 -16.35 10.86 20.55
C ILE A 49 -16.25 10.02 21.85
N ARG A 50 -17.25 10.05 22.71
CA ARG A 50 -17.24 9.36 24.00
C ARG A 50 -18.35 8.31 24.07
N PRO A 51 -18.04 7.02 23.85
CA PRO A 51 -19.06 5.96 23.82
C PRO A 51 -19.71 5.71 25.19
N ASP A 52 -19.13 6.23 26.28
CA ASP A 52 -19.69 6.23 27.63
C ASP A 52 -20.83 7.25 27.81
N LEU A 53 -21.02 8.20 26.88
CA LEU A 53 -22.06 9.21 26.96
C LEU A 53 -23.24 8.85 26.05
N PRO A 54 -24.48 8.89 26.56
CA PRO A 54 -25.67 8.62 25.74
C PRO A 54 -25.92 9.78 24.77
N LEU A 55 -26.56 9.51 23.63
CA LEU A 55 -27.11 10.59 22.81
C LEU A 55 -28.36 11.16 23.48
N GLU A 56 -28.42 12.48 23.61
CA GLU A 56 -29.50 13.17 24.33
C GLU A 56 -30.49 13.86 23.40
N ASN A 57 -31.73 14.03 23.90
CA ASN A 57 -32.80 14.82 23.29
C ASN A 57 -33.11 14.48 21.81
N LEU A 58 -33.18 13.18 21.49
CA LEU A 58 -33.42 12.69 20.13
C LEU A 58 -34.89 12.84 19.72
N ALA A 59 -35.14 13.24 18.47
CA ALA A 59 -36.47 13.17 17.87
C ALA A 59 -36.82 11.71 17.54
N ASP A 60 -37.89 11.17 18.12
CA ASP A 60 -38.40 9.83 17.82
C ASP A 60 -38.84 9.69 16.35
N VAL A 61 -39.01 8.46 15.86
CA VAL A 61 -39.32 8.15 14.45
C VAL A 61 -40.62 8.82 13.94
N ASN A 62 -41.58 9.11 14.81
CA ASN A 62 -42.89 9.67 14.45
C ASN A 62 -42.97 11.19 14.64
N THR A 63 -42.02 11.79 15.36
CA THR A 63 -41.89 13.24 15.47
C THR A 63 -41.49 13.84 14.12
N ALA A 64 -42.39 14.63 13.52
CA ALA A 64 -42.07 15.39 12.32
C ALA A 64 -40.94 16.39 12.60
N THR A 65 -39.95 16.45 11.72
CA THR A 65 -38.75 17.26 11.91
C THR A 65 -38.48 18.27 10.81
N CYS A 66 -39.01 18.07 9.60
CA CYS A 66 -38.78 18.96 8.47
C CYS A 66 -40.05 19.50 7.82
N SER A 67 -39.97 20.74 7.34
CA SER A 67 -40.87 21.33 6.36
C SER A 67 -40.48 20.94 4.93
N ASP A 68 -41.45 20.93 4.03
CA ASP A 68 -41.24 20.61 2.61
C ASP A 68 -40.53 21.76 1.88
N CYS A 69 -39.31 21.53 1.36
CA CYS A 69 -38.68 22.46 0.44
C CYS A 69 -39.21 22.20 -0.98
N ALA A 70 -40.25 22.92 -1.42
CA ALA A 70 -40.91 22.64 -2.70
C ALA A 70 -39.99 22.75 -3.94
N SER A 71 -38.97 23.61 -3.88
CA SER A 71 -37.92 23.78 -4.90
C SER A 71 -36.78 22.75 -4.80
N GLY A 72 -36.86 21.80 -3.87
CA GLY A 72 -35.80 20.82 -3.58
C GLY A 72 -34.73 21.34 -2.61
N THR A 73 -34.57 22.65 -2.45
CA THR A 73 -33.69 23.26 -1.44
C THR A 73 -34.37 24.45 -0.77
N CYS A 74 -34.05 24.70 0.49
CA CYS A 74 -34.51 25.87 1.23
C CYS A 74 -33.56 26.20 2.42
N PRO A 75 -33.51 27.46 2.89
CA PRO A 75 -32.47 27.90 3.82
C PRO A 75 -32.40 27.14 5.15
N ASN A 76 -33.56 26.78 5.72
CA ASN A 76 -33.64 25.93 6.90
C ASN A 76 -34.90 25.05 6.81
N PRO A 77 -34.74 23.74 6.58
CA PRO A 77 -35.88 22.84 6.51
C PRO A 77 -36.41 22.41 7.89
N ILE A 78 -35.73 22.74 9.00
CA ILE A 78 -36.09 22.24 10.33
C ILE A 78 -37.31 22.97 10.89
N LEU A 79 -38.26 22.20 11.44
CA LEU A 79 -39.48 22.78 12.03
C LEU A 79 -39.18 23.61 13.29
N PRO A 80 -39.87 24.75 13.51
CA PRO A 80 -39.61 25.64 14.64
C PRO A 80 -39.72 24.98 16.03
N ASN A 81 -40.64 24.03 16.21
CA ASN A 81 -40.79 23.32 17.48
C ASN A 81 -39.58 22.43 17.80
N ILE A 82 -38.95 21.82 16.78
CA ILE A 82 -37.71 21.05 16.94
C ILE A 82 -36.57 21.94 17.40
N LEU A 83 -36.44 23.13 16.81
CA LEU A 83 -35.44 24.12 17.21
C LEU A 83 -35.67 24.63 18.63
N LYS A 84 -36.94 24.89 18.99
CA LYS A 84 -37.34 25.37 20.32
C LYS A 84 -37.10 24.32 21.41
N GLU A 85 -37.45 23.07 21.14
CA GLU A 85 -37.26 21.93 22.06
C GLU A 85 -35.82 21.39 22.04
N LYS A 86 -34.95 21.93 21.18
CA LYS A 86 -33.57 21.47 20.95
C LYS A 86 -33.46 19.99 20.57
N LYS A 87 -34.47 19.43 19.91
CA LYS A 87 -34.49 18.02 19.54
C LYS A 87 -33.48 17.73 18.42
N LEU A 88 -32.60 16.77 18.64
CA LEU A 88 -31.62 16.32 17.67
C LEU A 88 -32.27 15.38 16.64
N THR A 89 -32.02 15.63 15.36
CA THR A 89 -32.47 14.80 14.24
C THR A 89 -31.40 14.79 13.14
N SER A 90 -31.44 13.76 12.30
CA SER A 90 -30.66 13.67 11.07
C SER A 90 -31.55 13.46 9.85
N GLY A 91 -30.95 13.55 8.66
CA GLY A 91 -31.57 13.19 7.40
C GLY A 91 -31.62 11.68 7.19
N TYR A 92 -32.76 11.18 6.69
CA TYR A 92 -32.86 9.82 6.15
C TYR A 92 -32.25 9.77 4.76
N MET A 93 -31.53 8.69 4.47
CA MET A 93 -30.88 8.49 3.19
C MET A 93 -31.41 7.24 2.50
N GLY A 94 -31.70 7.32 1.20
CA GLY A 94 -32.11 6.17 0.41
C GLY A 94 -31.54 6.21 -0.99
N ILE A 95 -30.67 5.25 -1.30
CA ILE A 95 -30.01 5.14 -2.62
C ILE A 95 -30.86 4.32 -3.60
N PHE A 96 -31.66 3.38 -3.08
CA PHE A 96 -32.50 2.48 -3.89
C PHE A 96 -33.99 2.63 -3.60
N SER A 97 -34.35 3.47 -2.63
CA SER A 97 -35.73 3.72 -2.24
C SER A 97 -35.91 5.17 -1.82
N SER A 98 -37.03 5.76 -2.22
CA SER A 98 -37.44 7.10 -1.77
C SER A 98 -38.19 7.08 -0.43
N ALA A 99 -38.40 5.90 0.16
CA ALA A 99 -39.15 5.76 1.39
C ALA A 99 -38.41 6.36 2.59
N LYS A 100 -39.11 7.22 3.33
CA LYS A 100 -38.71 7.72 4.66
C LYS A 100 -39.94 7.94 5.53
N PRO A 101 -39.80 7.98 6.87
CA PRO A 101 -40.93 8.24 7.76
C PRO A 101 -41.55 9.62 7.51
N LYS A 102 -42.87 9.72 7.68
CA LYS A 102 -43.63 10.94 7.37
C LYS A 102 -43.13 12.11 8.22
N GLY A 103 -42.89 13.26 7.56
CA GLY A 103 -42.43 14.48 8.23
C GLY A 103 -40.94 14.49 8.59
N LYS A 104 -40.19 13.40 8.30
CA LYS A 104 -38.75 13.36 8.55
C LYS A 104 -37.96 14.03 7.44
N CYS A 105 -36.87 14.64 7.86
CA CYS A 105 -35.87 15.20 6.97
C CYS A 105 -35.21 14.12 6.12
N SER A 106 -34.89 14.49 4.88
CA SER A 106 -33.97 13.73 4.05
C SER A 106 -32.53 14.17 4.29
N HIS A 107 -31.59 13.31 3.91
CA HIS A 107 -30.18 13.62 3.84
C HIS A 107 -29.93 14.71 2.81
N GLY A 108 -30.60 14.61 1.65
CA GLY A 108 -30.46 15.52 0.52
C GLY A 108 -29.21 15.24 -0.32
N GLY A 109 -29.13 15.90 -1.47
CA GLY A 109 -28.09 15.67 -2.49
C GLY A 109 -28.61 14.82 -3.65
N GLU A 110 -27.87 14.82 -4.76
CA GLU A 110 -28.30 14.17 -6.02
C GLU A 110 -28.55 12.66 -5.87
N GLY A 111 -27.77 11.99 -5.01
CA GLY A 111 -27.86 10.55 -4.77
C GLY A 111 -28.96 10.11 -3.80
N ASP A 112 -29.67 11.03 -3.15
CA ASP A 112 -30.70 10.71 -2.15
C ASP A 112 -32.10 10.68 -2.74
N LEU A 113 -32.63 9.49 -3.03
CA LEU A 113 -33.99 9.33 -3.54
C LEU A 113 -35.05 9.78 -2.54
N THR A 114 -34.76 9.78 -1.24
CA THR A 114 -35.74 10.21 -0.24
C THR A 114 -36.01 11.71 -0.29
N SER A 115 -35.06 12.49 -0.83
CA SER A 115 -35.18 13.94 -1.00
C SER A 115 -36.29 14.35 -1.97
N THR A 116 -36.74 13.41 -2.82
CA THR A 116 -37.85 13.60 -3.76
C THR A 116 -39.23 13.41 -3.12
N THR A 117 -39.28 12.86 -1.90
CA THR A 117 -40.52 12.58 -1.17
C THR A 117 -40.76 13.62 -0.08
N VAL A 118 -42.01 14.07 0.06
CA VAL A 118 -42.41 15.09 1.04
C VAL A 118 -42.12 14.62 2.48
N PRO A 119 -41.45 15.44 3.32
CA PRO A 119 -40.88 16.76 3.04
C PRO A 119 -39.65 16.71 2.12
N ARG A 120 -39.71 17.36 0.95
CA ARG A 120 -38.65 17.36 -0.08
C ARG A 120 -37.45 18.19 0.34
N GLY A 121 -36.33 17.93 -0.31
CA GLY A 121 -35.03 18.52 -0.02
C GLY A 121 -34.27 17.73 1.02
N GLY A 122 -33.62 18.39 1.98
CA GLY A 122 -32.91 17.69 3.04
C GLY A 122 -32.01 18.60 3.88
N ILE A 123 -31.53 18.04 4.98
CA ILE A 123 -30.49 18.67 5.79
C ILE A 123 -29.15 18.33 5.12
N ASN A 124 -28.78 19.06 4.07
CA ASN A 124 -27.53 18.83 3.34
C ASN A 124 -26.62 20.05 3.46
N LYS A 125 -25.40 19.85 3.99
CA LYS A 125 -24.38 20.90 4.10
C LYS A 125 -23.03 20.48 3.51
N ASP A 126 -23.00 19.47 2.64
CA ASP A 126 -21.77 19.04 1.97
C ASP A 126 -21.18 20.14 1.09
N GLU A 127 -22.04 20.79 0.33
CA GLU A 127 -21.68 21.86 -0.58
C GLU A 127 -22.14 23.22 -0.06
N ARG A 128 -21.30 24.22 -0.32
CA ARG A 128 -21.64 25.62 -0.08
C ARG A 128 -22.58 26.12 -1.16
N ARG A 129 -23.83 26.38 -0.80
CA ARG A 129 -24.88 26.92 -1.66
C ARG A 129 -25.36 28.27 -1.14
N SER A 130 -26.01 29.05 -1.99
CA SER A 130 -26.50 30.38 -1.63
C SER A 130 -27.51 30.36 -0.48
N ASP A 131 -28.30 29.29 -0.36
CA ASP A 131 -29.35 29.12 0.66
C ASP A 131 -28.80 28.63 2.02
N ASN A 132 -27.63 27.98 2.06
CA ASN A 132 -27.10 27.34 3.27
C ASN A 132 -25.76 27.90 3.77
N VAL A 133 -25.22 28.99 3.20
CA VAL A 133 -23.85 29.51 3.46
C VAL A 133 -23.49 29.51 4.96
N ALA A 134 -24.37 30.05 5.81
CA ALA A 134 -24.12 30.16 7.24
C ALA A 134 -24.04 28.77 7.91
N PHE A 135 -24.98 27.87 7.61
CA PHE A 135 -25.00 26.53 8.17
C PHE A 135 -23.88 25.65 7.64
N HIS A 136 -23.55 25.75 6.34
CA HIS A 136 -22.38 25.07 5.77
C HIS A 136 -21.10 25.50 6.50
N THR A 137 -20.89 26.82 6.66
CA THR A 137 -19.69 27.34 7.36
C THR A 137 -19.64 26.85 8.82
N ALA A 138 -20.77 26.87 9.53
CA ALA A 138 -20.85 26.37 10.90
C ALA A 138 -20.57 24.87 10.98
N ALA A 139 -21.11 24.08 10.05
CA ALA A 139 -20.91 22.63 10.00
C ALA A 139 -19.46 22.26 9.70
N VAL A 140 -18.82 22.95 8.75
CA VAL A 140 -17.38 22.79 8.45
C VAL A 140 -16.55 23.09 9.71
N ASN A 141 -16.81 24.20 10.40
CA ASN A 141 -16.07 24.56 11.60
C ASN A 141 -16.24 23.52 12.72
N ALA A 142 -17.47 23.07 12.98
CA ALA A 142 -17.76 22.04 13.98
C ALA A 142 -17.12 20.69 13.62
N ALA A 143 -17.16 20.30 12.34
CA ALA A 143 -16.53 19.08 11.85
C ALA A 143 -15.00 19.12 11.96
N VAL A 144 -14.38 20.27 11.66
CA VAL A 144 -12.93 20.48 11.84
C VAL A 144 -12.56 20.39 13.32
N ALA A 145 -13.28 21.09 14.20
CA ALA A 145 -13.04 21.06 15.64
C ALA A 145 -13.21 19.63 16.21
N ALA A 146 -14.25 18.91 15.78
CA ALA A 146 -14.49 17.54 16.21
C ALA A 146 -13.42 16.56 15.70
N SER A 147 -12.95 16.75 14.46
CA SER A 147 -11.86 15.96 13.89
C SER A 147 -10.55 16.18 14.66
N LEU A 148 -10.23 17.43 15.00
CA LEU A 148 -9.06 17.77 15.83
C LEU A 148 -9.17 17.14 17.22
N GLN A 149 -10.33 17.23 17.86
CA GLN A 149 -10.57 16.65 19.17
C GLN A 149 -10.42 15.12 19.16
N LEU A 150 -10.91 14.44 18.12
CA LEU A 150 -10.74 13.00 17.93
C LEU A 150 -9.26 12.63 17.76
N LEU A 151 -8.53 13.36 16.91
CA LEU A 151 -7.11 13.12 16.70
C LEU A 151 -6.30 13.34 17.98
N GLU A 152 -6.63 14.37 18.75
CA GLU A 152 -5.99 14.65 20.04
C GLU A 152 -6.31 13.58 21.09
N ASP A 153 -7.55 13.10 21.19
CA ASP A 153 -7.92 11.97 22.07
C ASP A 153 -7.13 10.70 21.73
N ILE A 154 -6.94 10.40 20.45
CA ILE A 154 -6.12 9.27 20.02
C ILE A 154 -4.67 9.51 20.40
N ARG A 155 -4.10 10.68 20.05
CA ARG A 155 -2.70 11.05 20.33
C ARG A 155 -2.38 10.94 21.81
N LEU A 156 -3.22 11.52 22.68
CA LEU A 156 -3.05 11.46 24.13
C LEU A 156 -3.14 10.03 24.68
N ALA A 157 -3.95 9.17 24.07
CA ALA A 157 -4.14 7.79 24.53
C ALA A 157 -3.03 6.81 24.10
N VAL A 158 -2.33 7.10 23.00
CA VAL A 158 -1.33 6.20 22.41
C VAL A 158 0.10 6.77 22.45
N GLY A 159 0.24 8.07 22.72
CA GLY A 159 1.52 8.78 22.70
C GLY A 159 1.89 9.28 21.29
N ASP A 160 2.77 10.28 21.25
CA ASP A 160 3.12 10.98 20.00
C ASP A 160 3.77 10.07 18.96
N ASN A 161 4.65 9.16 19.39
CA ASN A 161 5.37 8.27 18.48
C ASN A 161 4.43 7.32 17.73
N ASP A 162 3.57 6.60 18.45
CA ASP A 162 2.63 5.66 17.84
C ASP A 162 1.51 6.39 17.09
N PHE A 163 1.15 7.61 17.50
CA PHE A 163 0.24 8.45 16.73
C PHE A 163 0.85 8.83 15.37
N LEU A 164 2.11 9.27 15.33
CA LEU A 164 2.79 9.60 14.07
C LEU A 164 2.98 8.37 13.16
N ARG A 165 3.23 7.18 13.73
CA ARG A 165 3.25 5.90 13.00
C ARG A 165 1.88 5.58 12.41
N MET A 166 0.81 5.70 13.21
CA MET A 166 -0.57 5.52 12.76
C MET A 166 -0.90 6.45 11.60
N MET A 167 -0.55 7.73 11.69
CA MET A 167 -0.79 8.73 10.64
C MET A 167 0.10 8.52 9.39
N GLY A 168 1.15 7.70 9.48
CA GLY A 168 2.09 7.48 8.38
C GLY A 168 3.02 8.67 8.14
N ILE A 169 3.19 9.51 9.18
CA ILE A 169 4.03 10.71 9.15
C ILE A 169 5.45 10.39 9.67
N ALA A 170 5.62 9.26 10.38
CA ALA A 170 6.92 8.83 10.87
C ALA A 170 7.94 8.65 9.72
N ARG A 171 8.96 9.52 9.72
CA ARG A 171 10.03 9.59 8.71
C ARG A 171 11.13 8.58 9.00
N SER A 172 10.88 7.31 8.75
CA SER A 172 11.96 6.33 8.83
C SER A 172 11.64 5.07 8.03
N SER A 173 12.70 4.49 7.48
CA SER A 173 12.65 3.19 6.82
C SER A 173 12.23 2.13 7.83
N VAL A 174 11.30 1.25 7.45
CA VAL A 174 11.14 -0.02 8.16
C VAL A 174 12.10 -1.00 7.53
N VAL A 175 12.89 -1.67 8.37
CA VAL A 175 13.82 -2.70 7.92
C VAL A 175 13.26 -4.05 8.34
N CYS A 176 12.94 -4.87 7.35
CA CYS A 176 12.40 -6.21 7.56
C CYS A 176 13.37 -7.28 7.05
N PHE A 177 13.71 -8.23 7.91
CA PHE A 177 14.55 -9.38 7.57
C PHE A 177 13.71 -10.65 7.55
N VAL A 178 13.84 -11.44 6.49
CA VAL A 178 13.22 -12.76 6.36
C VAL A 178 14.36 -13.77 6.21
N ILE A 179 14.62 -14.56 7.24
CA ILE A 179 15.87 -15.33 7.35
C ILE A 179 15.57 -16.82 7.45
N ASP A 180 16.14 -17.58 6.55
CA ASP A 180 16.18 -19.04 6.60
C ASP A 180 17.04 -19.51 7.79
N THR A 181 16.49 -20.42 8.59
CA THR A 181 17.10 -20.95 9.83
C THR A 181 17.46 -22.43 9.75
N THR A 182 17.47 -23.00 8.54
CA THR A 182 17.83 -24.40 8.29
C THR A 182 19.29 -24.69 8.62
N GLY A 183 19.64 -25.98 8.77
CA GLY A 183 20.98 -26.40 9.18
C GLY A 183 22.12 -25.93 8.28
N SER A 184 21.87 -25.72 6.98
CA SER A 184 22.89 -25.24 6.04
C SER A 184 23.17 -23.75 6.17
N MET A 185 22.28 -22.96 6.78
CA MET A 185 22.36 -21.50 6.90
C MET A 185 23.32 -21.00 7.99
N SER A 186 24.12 -21.85 8.66
CA SER A 186 24.93 -21.44 9.82
C SER A 186 25.81 -20.20 9.56
N ASP A 187 26.65 -20.25 8.52
CA ASP A 187 27.54 -19.12 8.18
C ASP A 187 26.73 -17.89 7.71
N ASP A 188 25.63 -18.12 6.99
CA ASP A 188 24.77 -17.09 6.42
C ASP A 188 23.96 -16.35 7.49
N ILE A 189 23.53 -17.05 8.55
CA ILE A 189 22.87 -16.46 9.72
C ILE A 189 23.87 -15.61 10.50
N ASP A 190 25.12 -16.07 10.64
CA ASP A 190 26.15 -15.28 11.31
C ASP A 190 26.41 -13.97 10.57
N GLU A 191 26.45 -14.01 9.23
CA GLU A 191 26.56 -12.82 8.39
C GLU A 191 25.31 -11.92 8.46
N ALA A 192 24.11 -12.50 8.34
CA ALA A 192 22.86 -11.74 8.50
C ALA A 192 22.80 -11.06 9.87
N ARG A 193 23.30 -11.71 10.93
CA ARG A 193 23.40 -11.13 12.27
C ARG A 193 24.38 -9.96 12.31
N ALA A 194 25.57 -10.10 11.71
CA ALA A 194 26.55 -9.03 11.64
C ALA A 194 26.01 -7.80 10.92
N VAL A 195 25.34 -7.98 9.79
CA VAL A 195 24.72 -6.90 9.00
C VAL A 195 23.59 -6.21 9.77
N VAL A 196 22.72 -6.98 10.43
CA VAL A 196 21.66 -6.43 11.28
C VAL A 196 22.27 -5.57 12.38
N TYR A 197 23.36 -6.03 13.01
CA TYR A 197 24.06 -5.26 14.03
C TYR A 197 24.66 -3.97 13.46
N GLU A 198 25.32 -4.05 12.30
CA GLU A 198 25.90 -2.89 11.63
C GLU A 198 24.83 -1.85 11.27
N ILE A 199 23.69 -2.27 10.72
CA ILE A 199 22.58 -1.36 10.37
C ILE A 199 22.04 -0.69 11.62
N ILE A 200 21.86 -1.45 12.71
CA ILE A 200 21.39 -0.90 13.98
C ILE A 200 22.41 0.11 14.51
N ASP A 201 23.68 -0.25 14.60
CA ASP A 201 24.72 0.58 15.21
C ASP A 201 25.06 1.82 14.39
N SER A 202 25.04 1.72 13.05
CA SER A 202 25.30 2.85 12.17
C SER A 202 24.16 3.86 12.11
N LYS A 203 22.93 3.46 12.50
CA LYS A 203 21.73 4.29 12.34
C LYS A 203 21.09 4.73 13.64
N LYS A 204 21.31 4.03 14.75
CA LYS A 204 20.77 4.37 16.07
C LYS A 204 21.12 5.83 16.43
N GLY A 205 20.10 6.63 16.77
CA GLY A 205 20.24 8.04 17.08
C GLY A 205 20.43 8.98 15.88
N THR A 206 20.33 8.48 14.64
CA THR A 206 20.43 9.30 13.42
C THR A 206 19.05 9.50 12.77
N GLN A 207 18.98 10.37 11.75
CA GLN A 207 17.77 10.52 10.91
C GLN A 207 17.43 9.26 10.09
N ASP A 208 18.37 8.31 9.99
CA ASP A 208 18.21 7.04 9.30
C ASP A 208 17.82 5.89 10.26
N GLU A 209 17.66 6.15 11.56
CA GLU A 209 17.19 5.12 12.50
C GLU A 209 15.84 4.55 12.04
N PRO A 210 15.74 3.23 11.81
CA PRO A 210 14.47 2.61 11.44
C PRO A 210 13.36 2.88 12.47
N SER A 211 12.14 3.16 12.01
CA SER A 211 10.98 3.32 12.91
C SER A 211 10.64 2.02 13.61
N GLU A 212 10.99 0.91 12.98
CA GLU A 212 10.64 -0.43 13.38
C GLU A 212 11.59 -1.43 12.72
N TYR A 213 11.99 -2.42 13.49
CA TYR A 213 12.71 -3.60 13.04
C TYR A 213 11.76 -4.78 13.01
N ILE A 214 11.74 -5.50 11.88
CA ILE A 214 10.92 -6.71 11.71
C ILE A 214 11.84 -7.89 11.36
N LEU A 215 11.61 -9.02 12.01
CA LEU A 215 12.30 -10.28 11.77
C LEU A 215 11.30 -11.41 11.58
N VAL A 216 11.43 -12.14 10.49
CA VAL A 216 10.65 -13.35 10.21
C VAL A 216 11.62 -14.51 9.94
N PRO A 217 11.92 -15.34 10.95
CA PRO A 217 12.64 -16.58 10.71
C PRO A 217 11.75 -17.56 9.94
N PHE A 218 12.32 -18.37 9.08
CA PHE A 218 11.63 -19.52 8.49
C PHE A 218 12.51 -20.76 8.42
N ASN A 219 11.89 -21.92 8.35
CA ASN A 219 12.50 -23.25 8.32
C ASN A 219 11.54 -24.20 7.57
N ASP A 220 11.89 -25.48 7.44
CA ASP A 220 11.01 -26.53 6.95
C ASP A 220 10.74 -27.55 8.07
N PRO A 221 9.47 -27.77 8.46
CA PRO A 221 8.21 -27.30 7.83
C PRO A 221 7.62 -26.00 8.41
N SER A 222 8.30 -25.34 9.36
CA SER A 222 7.73 -24.23 10.13
C SER A 222 8.29 -22.86 9.74
N PHE A 223 7.46 -21.83 9.73
CA PHE A 223 7.88 -20.44 9.54
C PHE A 223 7.29 -19.51 10.62
N GLY A 224 7.97 -18.39 10.86
CA GLY A 224 7.65 -17.46 11.93
C GLY A 224 8.06 -17.95 13.33
N PRO A 225 7.58 -17.28 14.40
CA PRO A 225 6.67 -16.14 14.37
C PRO A 225 7.35 -14.87 13.83
N MET A 226 6.56 -13.92 13.34
CA MET A 226 7.05 -12.57 13.05
C MET A 226 7.32 -11.83 14.35
N ILE A 227 8.53 -11.30 14.48
CA ILE A 227 8.99 -10.46 15.57
C ILE A 227 9.05 -9.03 15.05
N ARG A 228 8.57 -8.09 15.85
CA ARG A 228 8.65 -6.66 15.57
C ARG A 228 9.02 -5.89 16.82
N THR A 229 9.80 -4.82 16.66
CA THR A 229 10.17 -3.95 17.77
C THR A 229 10.74 -2.63 17.27
N THR A 230 10.52 -1.57 18.03
CA THR A 230 11.20 -0.28 17.87
C THR A 230 12.51 -0.18 18.68
N ASP A 231 12.78 -1.17 19.54
CA ASP A 231 13.96 -1.19 20.41
C ASP A 231 15.12 -1.90 19.68
N PRO A 232 16.19 -1.16 19.32
CA PRO A 232 17.34 -1.74 18.63
C PRO A 232 18.01 -2.86 19.43
N ASP A 233 18.09 -2.75 20.76
CA ASP A 233 18.75 -3.72 21.62
C ASP A 233 17.90 -4.99 21.77
N LYS A 234 16.56 -4.84 21.79
CA LYS A 234 15.64 -5.98 21.69
C LYS A 234 15.78 -6.69 20.34
N MET A 235 15.85 -5.97 19.23
CA MET A 235 16.07 -6.59 17.91
C MET A 235 17.40 -7.36 17.87
N LYS A 236 18.48 -6.77 18.41
CA LYS A 236 19.78 -7.44 18.52
C LYS A 236 19.72 -8.73 19.33
N LYS A 237 18.93 -8.73 20.41
CA LYS A 237 18.69 -9.91 21.23
C LYS A 237 17.91 -10.98 20.46
N GLU A 238 16.88 -10.62 19.72
CA GLU A 238 16.08 -11.59 18.96
C GLU A 238 16.88 -12.23 17.82
N ILE A 239 17.64 -11.46 17.04
CA ILE A 239 18.50 -12.00 15.98
C ILE A 239 19.64 -12.88 16.55
N SER A 240 20.12 -12.61 17.77
CA SER A 240 21.13 -13.44 18.44
C SER A 240 20.63 -14.86 18.77
N LYS A 241 19.30 -15.05 18.87
CA LYS A 241 18.69 -16.35 19.19
C LYS A 241 18.57 -17.26 17.97
N LEU A 242 18.76 -16.74 16.75
CA LEU A 242 18.68 -17.54 15.54
C LEU A 242 19.78 -18.62 15.55
N LYS A 243 19.36 -19.86 15.36
CA LYS A 243 20.22 -21.04 15.27
C LYS A 243 19.90 -21.81 14.00
N ALA A 244 20.93 -22.15 13.23
CA ALA A 244 20.81 -23.07 12.11
C ALA A 244 20.50 -24.47 12.63
N THR A 245 19.26 -24.93 12.42
CA THR A 245 18.81 -26.25 12.88
C THR A 245 17.76 -26.81 11.92
N GLY A 246 17.56 -28.13 11.95
CA GLY A 246 16.60 -28.77 11.06
C GLY A 246 17.02 -28.66 9.59
N GLY A 247 16.06 -28.81 8.70
CA GLY A 247 16.33 -29.07 7.29
C GLY A 247 16.75 -30.53 7.07
N GLY A 248 16.16 -31.15 6.05
CA GLY A 248 16.41 -32.55 5.71
C GLY A 248 16.16 -32.83 4.24
N ASP A 249 15.24 -32.07 3.64
CA ASP A 249 15.03 -31.95 2.21
C ASP A 249 15.08 -30.48 1.77
N ILE A 250 15.67 -30.24 0.59
CA ILE A 250 15.48 -29.01 -0.18
C ILE A 250 14.27 -29.29 -1.09
N PRO A 251 13.30 -28.35 -1.28
CA PRO A 251 13.28 -26.89 -1.01
C PRO A 251 12.68 -26.42 0.35
N GLU A 252 12.73 -25.10 0.66
CA GLU A 252 12.34 -24.46 1.97
C GLU A 252 11.08 -23.55 1.94
N MET A 253 10.45 -23.24 3.08
CA MET A 253 9.19 -22.45 3.21
C MET A 253 9.34 -20.92 3.07
N CYS A 254 10.16 -20.47 2.12
CA CYS A 254 10.54 -19.07 1.93
C CYS A 254 9.34 -18.14 1.65
N LEU A 255 8.41 -18.52 0.77
CA LEU A 255 7.33 -17.61 0.38
C LEU A 255 6.31 -17.42 1.51
N SER A 256 6.11 -18.40 2.38
CA SER A 256 5.27 -18.29 3.57
C SER A 256 5.86 -17.32 4.59
N GLY A 257 7.18 -17.37 4.81
CA GLY A 257 7.90 -16.37 5.61
C GLY A 257 7.77 -14.97 5.02
N LEU A 258 7.92 -14.84 3.69
CA LEU A 258 7.75 -13.57 2.99
C LEU A 258 6.30 -13.05 3.04
N GLN A 259 5.29 -13.93 3.01
CA GLN A 259 3.89 -13.55 3.17
C GLN A 259 3.64 -12.90 4.53
N LEU A 260 4.17 -13.48 5.62
CA LEU A 260 4.07 -12.89 6.94
C LEU A 260 4.72 -11.50 6.99
N ALA A 261 5.89 -11.34 6.35
CA ALA A 261 6.55 -10.04 6.26
C ALA A 261 5.70 -9.01 5.48
N LEU A 262 5.20 -9.35 4.30
CA LEU A 262 4.41 -8.43 3.46
C LEU A 262 3.05 -8.05 4.06
N THR A 263 2.46 -8.93 4.86
CA THR A 263 1.17 -8.66 5.52
C THR A 263 1.34 -7.94 6.87
N GLY A 264 2.49 -8.14 7.52
CA GLY A 264 2.81 -7.54 8.81
C GLY A 264 3.55 -6.21 8.73
N ALA A 265 4.39 -5.98 7.71
CA ALA A 265 5.16 -4.75 7.56
C ALA A 265 4.29 -3.60 7.01
N PRO A 266 4.61 -2.34 7.36
CA PRO A 266 4.00 -1.17 6.73
C PRO A 266 4.20 -1.16 5.20
N ALA A 267 3.30 -0.51 4.47
CA ALA A 267 3.47 -0.29 3.04
C ALA A 267 4.78 0.47 2.74
N LEU A 268 5.35 0.26 1.54
CA LEU A 268 6.62 0.85 1.08
C LEU A 268 7.85 0.40 1.91
N SER A 269 7.76 -0.71 2.63
CA SER A 269 8.90 -1.26 3.40
C SER A 269 9.96 -1.91 2.51
N TYR A 270 11.20 -1.95 2.99
CA TYR A 270 12.27 -2.76 2.40
C TYR A 270 12.38 -4.09 3.15
N ILE A 271 12.26 -5.19 2.40
CA ILE A 271 12.30 -6.56 2.92
C ILE A 271 13.51 -7.27 2.30
N TYR A 272 14.38 -7.82 3.16
CA TYR A 272 15.58 -8.55 2.77
C TYR A 272 15.44 -10.02 3.13
N VAL A 273 15.46 -10.88 2.11
CA VAL A 273 15.32 -12.33 2.25
C VAL A 273 16.71 -12.98 2.18
N PHE A 274 17.08 -13.74 3.20
CA PHE A 274 18.32 -14.53 3.26
C PHE A 274 17.97 -16.02 3.19
N THR A 275 18.54 -16.75 2.24
CA THR A 275 18.35 -18.21 2.09
C THR A 275 19.47 -18.82 1.27
N ASP A 276 19.69 -20.13 1.38
CA ASP A 276 20.58 -20.88 0.49
C ASP A 276 19.84 -21.92 -0.37
N ALA A 277 18.51 -21.81 -0.41
CA ALA A 277 17.61 -22.73 -1.08
C ALA A 277 16.58 -22.03 -1.97
N ILE A 278 15.99 -22.82 -2.89
CA ILE A 278 14.79 -22.43 -3.63
C ILE A 278 13.53 -22.64 -2.76
N ALA A 279 12.41 -22.03 -3.14
CA ALA A 279 11.15 -22.13 -2.40
C ALA A 279 10.41 -23.47 -2.61
N LYS A 280 9.91 -24.08 -1.54
CA LYS A 280 9.04 -25.28 -1.52
C LYS A 280 7.60 -24.92 -1.84
N ASP A 281 7.20 -23.76 -1.38
CA ASP A 281 5.85 -23.22 -1.38
C ASP A 281 5.59 -22.29 -2.59
N ILE A 282 6.16 -22.64 -3.75
CA ILE A 282 6.07 -21.84 -4.99
C ILE A 282 4.63 -21.55 -5.45
N ALA A 283 3.66 -22.33 -4.97
CA ALA A 283 2.23 -22.06 -5.16
C ALA A 283 1.78 -20.69 -4.60
N LEU A 284 2.57 -20.06 -3.72
CA LEU A 284 2.33 -18.72 -3.19
C LEU A 284 2.86 -17.58 -4.09
N LYS A 285 3.58 -17.86 -5.18
CA LYS A 285 4.21 -16.82 -6.03
C LYS A 285 3.24 -15.71 -6.44
N ASP A 286 2.04 -16.09 -6.92
CA ASP A 286 1.02 -15.13 -7.35
C ASP A 286 0.46 -14.32 -6.17
N THR A 287 0.28 -14.94 -5.01
CA THR A 287 -0.12 -14.28 -3.75
C THR A 287 0.93 -13.28 -3.28
N ILE A 288 2.22 -13.64 -3.36
CA ILE A 288 3.33 -12.74 -3.04
C ILE A 288 3.38 -11.57 -4.02
N ALA A 289 3.20 -11.81 -5.32
CA ALA A 289 3.14 -10.73 -6.31
C ALA A 289 1.96 -9.77 -6.06
N ALA A 290 0.80 -10.29 -5.68
CA ALA A 290 -0.36 -9.48 -5.28
C ALA A 290 -0.06 -8.62 -4.05
N LEU A 291 0.58 -9.19 -3.02
CA LEU A 291 0.95 -8.48 -1.80
C LEU A 291 2.06 -7.45 -2.03
N ILE A 292 3.06 -7.74 -2.87
CA ILE A 292 4.09 -6.79 -3.31
C ILE A 292 3.42 -5.58 -3.95
N ARG A 293 2.49 -5.79 -4.88
CA ARG A 293 1.78 -4.70 -5.57
C ARG A 293 0.88 -3.90 -4.64
N ARG A 294 0.18 -4.57 -3.72
CA ARG A 294 -0.71 -3.91 -2.74
C ARG A 294 0.07 -3.07 -1.72
N THR A 295 1.16 -3.62 -1.20
CA THR A 295 1.96 -2.95 -0.16
C THR A 295 3.00 -2.02 -0.75
N LYS A 296 3.33 -2.16 -2.05
CA LYS A 296 4.43 -1.47 -2.73
C LYS A 296 5.79 -1.65 -2.05
N SER A 297 5.92 -2.73 -1.26
CA SER A 297 7.15 -3.06 -0.56
C SER A 297 8.20 -3.58 -1.55
N THR A 298 9.46 -3.24 -1.32
CA THR A 298 10.59 -3.69 -2.13
C THR A 298 11.21 -4.93 -1.50
N VAL A 299 11.33 -6.02 -2.27
CA VAL A 299 11.84 -7.31 -1.78
C VAL A 299 13.15 -7.64 -2.49
N SER A 300 14.25 -7.72 -1.71
CA SER A 300 15.55 -8.16 -2.24
C SER A 300 15.93 -9.51 -1.66
N TYR A 301 16.42 -10.41 -2.51
CA TYR A 301 16.84 -11.76 -2.15
C TYR A 301 18.36 -11.83 -2.17
N LEU A 302 18.95 -12.32 -1.09
CA LEU A 302 20.36 -12.63 -0.92
C LEU A 302 20.46 -14.15 -0.80
N MET A 303 20.79 -14.79 -1.92
CA MET A 303 20.87 -16.25 -2.00
C MET A 303 22.32 -16.71 -2.04
N THR A 304 22.71 -17.59 -1.12
CA THR A 304 23.99 -18.29 -1.19
C THR A 304 23.81 -19.71 -1.70
N GLY A 305 24.85 -20.33 -2.24
CA GLY A 305 24.78 -21.75 -2.64
C GLY A 305 23.85 -22.05 -3.82
N ALA A 306 24.40 -22.23 -5.03
CA ALA A 306 23.63 -22.86 -6.09
C ALA A 306 23.51 -24.36 -5.79
N SER A 307 22.34 -24.83 -5.34
CA SER A 307 22.10 -26.27 -5.18
C SER A 307 22.42 -26.99 -6.49
N ARG A 308 23.53 -27.76 -6.49
CA ARG A 308 23.98 -28.58 -7.63
C ARG A 308 23.10 -29.81 -7.86
N ARG A 309 22.07 -30.05 -7.04
CA ARG A 309 21.14 -31.16 -7.22
C ARG A 309 19.91 -30.69 -7.99
N ARG A 310 19.99 -30.75 -9.34
CA ARG A 310 18.81 -30.79 -10.20
C ARG A 310 17.96 -32.02 -9.84
N ARG A 311 16.97 -31.87 -8.96
CA ARG A 311 15.83 -32.80 -8.95
C ARG A 311 14.95 -32.45 -10.14
N ARG A 312 14.74 -33.44 -11.02
CA ARG A 312 13.88 -33.36 -12.22
C ARG A 312 12.39 -33.37 -11.83
N SER A 313 11.93 -32.36 -11.12
CA SER A 313 10.48 -32.10 -10.91
C SER A 313 10.04 -31.00 -11.86
N ILE A 314 8.94 -31.24 -12.58
CA ILE A 314 8.35 -30.34 -13.58
C ILE A 314 7.73 -29.07 -12.93
N ARG A 315 7.59 -29.02 -11.60
CA ARG A 315 7.06 -27.88 -10.83
C ARG A 315 8.03 -27.31 -9.77
N ALA A 316 9.33 -27.60 -9.89
CA ALA A 316 10.30 -27.10 -8.93
C ALA A 316 10.52 -25.58 -9.13
N ALA A 317 10.54 -24.82 -8.03
CA ALA A 317 10.98 -23.43 -8.03
C ALA A 317 12.41 -23.32 -8.56
N SER A 318 12.75 -22.13 -9.01
CA SER A 318 14.06 -21.76 -9.50
C SER A 318 14.50 -20.43 -8.91
N PHE A 319 15.78 -20.11 -9.05
CA PHE A 319 16.26 -18.77 -8.70
C PHE A 319 15.62 -17.68 -9.57
N ASP A 320 15.13 -18.03 -10.78
CA ASP A 320 14.42 -17.08 -11.64
C ASP A 320 13.09 -16.63 -11.05
N ASP A 321 12.44 -17.46 -10.22
CA ASP A 321 11.23 -17.05 -9.49
C ASP A 321 11.49 -15.93 -8.49
N TYR A 322 12.65 -15.96 -7.81
CA TYR A 322 13.09 -14.86 -6.95
C TYR A 322 13.48 -13.62 -7.77
N LYS A 323 14.08 -13.79 -8.96
CA LYS A 323 14.35 -12.67 -9.87
C LYS A 323 13.05 -11.98 -10.30
N ASP A 324 12.01 -12.74 -10.64
CA ASP A 324 10.72 -12.19 -11.04
C ASP A 324 10.08 -11.37 -9.90
N LEU A 325 10.06 -11.91 -8.67
CA LEU A 325 9.49 -11.22 -7.51
C LEU A 325 10.33 -10.00 -7.09
N ALA A 326 11.66 -10.10 -7.16
CA ALA A 326 12.54 -8.96 -6.92
C ALA A 326 12.29 -7.86 -7.96
N LEU A 327 12.21 -8.21 -9.25
CA LEU A 327 11.97 -7.27 -10.33
C LEU A 327 10.59 -6.60 -10.19
N ALA A 328 9.55 -7.36 -9.87
CA ALA A 328 8.20 -6.85 -9.67
C ALA A 328 8.09 -5.88 -8.48
N SER A 329 8.90 -6.07 -7.44
CA SER A 329 8.94 -5.20 -6.25
C SER A 329 9.92 -4.02 -6.37
N GLY A 330 10.74 -4.00 -7.43
CA GLY A 330 11.86 -3.08 -7.57
C GLY A 330 13.09 -3.43 -6.73
N GLY A 331 13.14 -4.63 -6.15
CA GLY A 331 14.28 -5.14 -5.39
C GLY A 331 15.35 -5.78 -6.28
N GLN A 332 16.30 -6.47 -5.64
CA GLN A 332 17.38 -7.18 -6.33
C GLN A 332 17.38 -8.67 -5.97
N ALA A 333 17.67 -9.54 -6.93
CA ALA A 333 17.91 -10.96 -6.68
C ALA A 333 19.41 -11.24 -6.84
N ILE A 334 20.10 -11.32 -5.72
CA ILE A 334 21.55 -11.43 -5.62
C ILE A 334 21.91 -12.88 -5.29
N GLN A 335 22.75 -13.48 -6.12
CA GLN A 335 23.29 -14.82 -5.94
C GLN A 335 24.79 -14.75 -5.80
N VAL A 336 25.30 -15.25 -4.68
CA VAL A 336 26.72 -15.18 -4.30
C VAL A 336 27.19 -16.51 -3.70
N SER A 337 28.51 -16.67 -3.58
CA SER A 337 29.05 -17.71 -2.70
C SER A 337 28.93 -17.29 -1.24
N LYS A 338 28.92 -18.23 -0.28
CA LYS A 338 28.89 -17.92 1.15
C LYS A 338 29.99 -16.94 1.58
N ARG A 339 31.20 -17.10 1.02
CA ARG A 339 32.35 -16.22 1.26
C ARG A 339 32.16 -14.78 0.75
N GLN A 340 31.26 -14.59 -0.22
CA GLN A 340 30.98 -13.31 -0.85
C GLN A 340 29.71 -12.65 -0.31
N LEU A 341 29.00 -13.30 0.61
CA LEU A 341 27.80 -12.74 1.22
C LEU A 341 28.07 -11.42 1.95
N PRO A 342 29.16 -11.26 2.73
CA PRO A 342 29.43 -10.00 3.41
C PRO A 342 29.59 -8.82 2.44
N GLU A 343 30.13 -9.06 1.25
CA GLU A 343 30.27 -7.99 0.28
C GLU A 343 28.96 -7.62 -0.43
N ALA A 344 28.00 -8.55 -0.50
CA ALA A 344 26.71 -8.34 -1.15
C ALA A 344 25.70 -7.63 -0.25
N THR A 345 25.87 -7.69 1.07
CA THR A 345 24.97 -7.08 2.06
C THR A 345 25.10 -5.56 2.13
N ASP A 346 26.14 -4.96 1.52
CA ASP A 346 26.27 -3.51 1.29
C ASP A 346 24.98 -2.86 0.73
N ILE A 347 24.23 -3.58 -0.11
CA ILE A 347 22.98 -3.06 -0.67
C ILE A 347 21.95 -2.76 0.42
N ILE A 348 21.97 -3.50 1.52
CA ILE A 348 21.03 -3.32 2.63
C ILE A 348 21.32 -1.97 3.28
N ILE A 349 22.58 -1.62 3.49
CA ILE A 349 22.99 -0.33 4.04
C ILE A 349 22.50 0.82 3.13
N ASP A 350 22.75 0.70 1.83
CA ASP A 350 22.35 1.71 0.84
C ASP A 350 20.83 1.90 0.74
N THR A 351 20.08 0.81 0.82
CA THR A 351 18.63 0.83 0.55
C THR A 351 17.77 1.02 1.80
N SER A 352 18.33 0.78 2.99
CA SER A 352 17.63 1.03 4.26
C SER A 352 17.75 2.47 4.75
N THR A 353 18.18 3.41 3.90
CA THR A 353 18.31 4.83 4.24
C THR A 353 17.01 5.60 4.00
N SER A 354 16.81 6.67 4.77
CA SER A 354 15.70 7.59 4.62
C SER A 354 15.74 8.33 3.29
N ALA A 355 14.55 8.65 2.77
CA ALA A 355 14.36 9.39 1.51
C ALA A 355 14.99 8.75 0.27
N LEU A 356 15.11 7.42 0.23
CA LEU A 356 15.56 6.71 -0.96
C LEU A 356 14.53 6.81 -2.09
N VAL A 357 14.98 7.24 -3.26
CA VAL A 357 14.18 7.35 -4.47
C VAL A 357 14.79 6.55 -5.62
N THR A 358 13.94 6.11 -6.54
CA THR A 358 14.38 5.46 -7.78
C THR A 358 14.35 6.47 -8.93
N VAL A 359 15.45 6.54 -9.68
CA VAL A 359 15.58 7.41 -10.87
C VAL A 359 15.27 6.61 -12.13
N LEU A 360 15.73 5.36 -12.18
CA LEU A 360 15.60 4.47 -13.32
C LEU A 360 15.52 3.02 -12.85
N GLN A 361 14.61 2.24 -13.45
CA GLN A 361 14.58 0.79 -13.35
C GLN A 361 14.29 0.15 -14.72
N ARG A 362 15.08 -0.85 -15.11
CA ARG A 362 14.97 -1.57 -16.39
C ARG A 362 15.30 -3.04 -16.22
N ALA A 363 14.73 -3.87 -17.09
CA ALA A 363 15.13 -5.27 -17.24
C ALA A 363 15.19 -5.66 -18.71
N ARG A 364 16.06 -6.61 -19.05
CA ARG A 364 16.17 -7.18 -20.40
C ARG A 364 16.19 -8.69 -20.35
N HIS A 365 15.28 -9.30 -21.10
CA HIS A 365 15.18 -10.74 -21.29
C HIS A 365 14.65 -11.01 -22.72
N PRO A 366 15.49 -11.47 -23.67
CA PRO A 366 16.92 -11.75 -23.54
C PRO A 366 17.78 -10.49 -23.34
N GLY A 367 19.05 -10.69 -22.98
CA GLY A 367 20.02 -9.60 -22.88
C GLY A 367 20.32 -8.97 -24.25
N LYS A 368 20.59 -7.66 -24.25
CA LYS A 368 21.07 -6.94 -25.43
C LYS A 368 22.01 -5.80 -25.06
N GLN A 369 22.80 -5.34 -26.03
CA GLN A 369 23.55 -4.09 -25.90
C GLN A 369 22.61 -2.90 -26.01
N GLU A 370 22.66 -2.00 -25.04
CA GLU A 370 21.80 -0.82 -25.00
C GLU A 370 22.45 0.28 -24.15
N THR A 371 22.15 1.53 -24.49
CA THR A 371 22.53 2.70 -23.70
C THR A 371 21.31 3.24 -22.98
N PHE A 372 21.41 3.37 -21.66
CA PHE A 372 20.36 3.88 -20.79
C PHE A 372 20.68 5.31 -20.36
N PRO A 373 19.97 6.33 -20.86
CA PRO A 373 20.07 7.68 -20.34
C PRO A 373 19.29 7.81 -19.01
N PHE A 374 19.82 8.57 -18.06
CA PHE A 374 19.11 8.93 -16.83
C PHE A 374 19.54 10.31 -16.32
N MET A 375 18.57 11.10 -15.84
CA MET A 375 18.80 12.46 -15.34
C MET A 375 19.12 12.41 -13.84
N LEU A 376 20.26 13.00 -13.44
CA LEU A 376 20.58 13.25 -12.04
C LEU A 376 20.43 14.75 -11.76
N ASP A 377 19.50 15.10 -10.87
CA ASP A 377 19.29 16.46 -10.39
C ASP A 377 20.13 16.77 -9.14
N GLU A 378 20.20 18.05 -8.78
CA GLU A 378 20.99 18.56 -7.66
C GLU A 378 20.55 18.00 -6.30
N SER A 379 19.27 17.69 -6.14
CA SER A 379 18.75 17.20 -4.85
C SER A 379 19.14 15.76 -4.54
N LEU A 380 19.61 15.00 -5.54
CA LEU A 380 20.02 13.61 -5.34
C LEU A 380 21.37 13.56 -4.62
N GLN A 381 21.47 12.76 -3.58
CA GLN A 381 22.71 12.42 -2.90
C GLN A 381 22.92 10.90 -2.88
N ASN A 382 24.14 10.43 -2.56
CA ASN A 382 24.46 9.01 -2.42
C ASN A 382 23.91 8.12 -3.56
N VAL A 383 24.17 8.53 -4.80
CA VAL A 383 23.64 7.85 -5.98
C VAL A 383 24.34 6.51 -6.18
N THR A 384 23.55 5.45 -6.25
CA THR A 384 24.02 4.08 -6.43
C THR A 384 23.29 3.42 -7.59
N ILE A 385 24.07 2.77 -8.47
CA ILE A 385 23.61 2.01 -9.62
C ILE A 385 23.82 0.52 -9.32
N TYR A 386 22.77 -0.28 -9.50
CA TYR A 386 22.80 -1.73 -9.37
C TYR A 386 22.55 -2.36 -10.73
N ILE A 387 23.43 -3.29 -11.11
CA ILE A 387 23.23 -4.15 -12.27
C ILE A 387 23.29 -5.60 -11.80
N THR A 388 22.18 -6.34 -11.95
CA THR A 388 22.17 -7.79 -11.65
C THR A 388 22.07 -8.61 -12.92
N GLY A 389 22.85 -9.68 -13.01
CA GLY A 389 22.88 -10.60 -14.16
C GLY A 389 24.22 -11.32 -14.27
N THR A 390 24.51 -11.93 -15.41
CA THR A 390 25.80 -12.60 -15.65
C THR A 390 26.41 -12.14 -16.97
N SER A 391 27.73 -12.24 -17.12
CA SER A 391 28.43 -11.85 -18.35
C SER A 391 28.07 -10.41 -18.81
N ILE A 392 28.24 -9.45 -17.90
CA ILE A 392 27.92 -8.04 -18.12
C ILE A 392 29.21 -7.24 -18.26
N THR A 393 29.29 -6.45 -19.32
CA THR A 393 30.24 -5.33 -19.42
C THR A 393 29.46 -4.03 -19.52
N PHE A 394 30.02 -2.94 -19.02
CA PHE A 394 29.35 -1.65 -19.06
C PHE A 394 30.34 -0.49 -19.07
N THR A 395 29.88 0.64 -19.60
CA THR A 395 30.58 1.92 -19.58
C THR A 395 29.64 2.98 -19.06
N LEU A 396 30.05 3.69 -18.01
CA LEU A 396 29.34 4.82 -17.46
C LEU A 396 29.93 6.11 -18.04
N THR A 397 29.09 7.04 -18.48
CA THR A 397 29.50 8.33 -19.03
C THR A 397 28.71 9.46 -18.36
N ASN A 398 29.42 10.48 -17.91
CA ASN A 398 28.82 11.66 -17.28
C ASN A 398 28.42 12.73 -18.32
N PRO A 399 27.70 13.79 -17.92
CA PRO A 399 27.29 14.87 -18.83
C PRO A 399 28.44 15.62 -19.52
N ALA A 400 29.65 15.58 -18.96
CA ALA A 400 30.85 16.20 -19.55
C ALA A 400 31.61 15.26 -20.51
N GLY A 401 31.09 14.05 -20.78
CA GLY A 401 31.72 13.06 -21.66
C GLY A 401 32.83 12.22 -21.01
N VAL A 402 33.12 12.44 -19.73
CA VAL A 402 34.06 11.57 -18.98
C VAL A 402 33.43 10.19 -18.84
N SER A 403 34.20 9.15 -19.14
CA SER A 403 33.73 7.76 -19.10
C SER A 403 34.57 6.91 -18.15
N GLN A 404 33.94 5.92 -17.52
CA GLN A 404 34.58 4.90 -16.68
C GLN A 404 34.06 3.53 -17.08
N SER A 405 34.98 2.60 -17.38
CA SER A 405 34.66 1.24 -17.77
C SER A 405 34.45 0.31 -16.56
N ASN A 406 33.78 -0.82 -16.77
CA ASN A 406 33.58 -1.82 -15.72
C ASN A 406 34.88 -2.46 -15.17
N THR A 407 36.03 -2.25 -15.82
CA THR A 407 37.34 -2.73 -15.36
C THR A 407 38.04 -1.75 -14.40
N GLU A 408 37.58 -0.51 -14.33
CA GLU A 408 38.12 0.52 -13.43
C GLU A 408 37.36 0.50 -12.10
N ALA A 409 37.80 -0.35 -11.17
CA ALA A 409 37.14 -0.54 -9.86
C ALA A 409 37.01 0.76 -9.04
N SER A 410 37.95 1.68 -9.18
CA SER A 410 37.85 3.05 -8.68
C SER A 410 38.32 3.99 -9.77
N GLY A 411 37.45 4.88 -10.22
CA GLY A 411 37.74 5.83 -11.30
C GLY A 411 37.17 7.22 -10.99
N LYS A 412 37.19 8.10 -12.00
CA LYS A 412 36.76 9.50 -11.83
C LYS A 412 35.27 9.65 -11.53
N LEU A 413 34.44 8.68 -11.91
CA LEU A 413 32.98 8.75 -11.78
C LEU A 413 32.45 8.05 -10.54
N GLY A 414 33.23 7.15 -9.94
CA GLY A 414 32.86 6.45 -8.72
C GLY A 414 33.62 5.14 -8.49
N THR A 415 33.09 4.36 -7.56
CA THR A 415 33.61 3.04 -7.18
C THR A 415 32.70 1.92 -7.65
N ILE A 416 33.28 0.80 -8.08
CA ILE A 416 32.59 -0.37 -8.62
C ILE A 416 32.94 -1.59 -7.77
N LYS A 417 31.93 -2.21 -7.15
CA LYS A 417 32.05 -3.48 -6.44
C LYS A 417 31.33 -4.56 -7.23
N THR A 418 32.02 -5.66 -7.53
CA THR A 418 31.44 -6.81 -8.24
C THR A 418 31.40 -8.01 -7.31
N VAL A 419 30.20 -8.53 -7.05
CA VAL A 419 29.96 -9.62 -6.08
C VAL A 419 28.95 -10.60 -6.68
N GLY A 420 29.39 -11.82 -6.99
CA GLY A 420 28.55 -12.82 -7.67
C GLY A 420 27.89 -12.27 -8.95
N ASN A 421 26.56 -12.23 -8.97
CA ASN A 421 25.77 -11.67 -10.08
C ASN A 421 25.46 -10.16 -9.93
N LEU A 422 25.99 -9.46 -8.94
CA LEU A 422 25.77 -8.03 -8.68
C LEU A 422 26.96 -7.19 -9.12
N ARG A 423 26.68 -6.06 -9.78
CA ARG A 423 27.60 -4.93 -9.93
C ARG A 423 26.97 -3.72 -9.26
N ARG A 424 27.64 -3.21 -8.23
CA ARG A 424 27.24 -2.04 -7.46
C ARG A 424 28.19 -0.91 -7.79
N ILE A 425 27.68 0.18 -8.35
CA ILE A 425 28.45 1.38 -8.68
C ILE A 425 27.98 2.53 -7.80
N ARG A 426 28.85 3.04 -6.92
CA ARG A 426 28.57 4.22 -6.09
C ARG A 426 29.23 5.42 -6.71
N LEU A 427 28.44 6.41 -7.12
CA LEU A 427 28.95 7.61 -7.77
C LEU A 427 29.70 8.51 -6.78
N SER A 428 30.69 9.26 -7.28
CA SER A 428 31.42 10.25 -6.48
C SER A 428 30.49 11.33 -5.92
N ALA A 429 30.85 11.88 -4.77
CA ALA A 429 30.03 12.90 -4.09
C ALA A 429 29.89 14.19 -4.91
N ASP A 430 30.92 14.55 -5.66
CA ASP A 430 31.02 15.68 -6.60
C ASP A 430 30.44 15.37 -7.99
N LYS A 431 29.51 14.41 -8.09
CA LYS A 431 28.86 14.07 -9.37
C LYS A 431 28.24 15.30 -10.03
N LEU A 432 28.35 15.36 -11.35
CA LEU A 432 27.69 16.38 -12.15
C LEU A 432 26.17 16.12 -12.22
N THR A 433 25.39 17.19 -12.15
CA THR A 433 23.98 17.19 -12.52
C THR A 433 23.82 17.13 -14.04
N GLY A 434 22.75 16.50 -14.52
CA GLY A 434 22.46 16.36 -15.94
C GLY A 434 22.24 14.91 -16.36
N THR A 435 22.20 14.68 -17.67
CA THR A 435 21.96 13.36 -18.26
C THR A 435 23.22 12.52 -18.26
N TRP A 436 23.20 11.45 -17.48
CA TRP A 436 24.19 10.39 -17.49
C TRP A 436 23.79 9.28 -18.46
N GLN A 437 24.77 8.53 -18.95
CA GLN A 437 24.54 7.41 -19.85
C GLN A 437 25.24 6.17 -19.32
N LEU A 438 24.53 5.05 -19.30
CA LEU A 438 25.10 3.75 -18.98
C LEU A 438 24.93 2.83 -20.19
N ASN A 439 26.01 2.52 -20.89
CA ASN A 439 26.02 1.50 -21.93
C ASN A 439 26.24 0.13 -21.29
N ILE A 440 25.28 -0.79 -21.42
CA ILE A 440 25.40 -2.17 -20.95
C ILE A 440 25.49 -3.09 -22.16
N LYS A 441 26.41 -4.05 -22.11
CA LYS A 441 26.54 -5.12 -23.12
C LYS A 441 26.46 -6.46 -22.41
N SER A 442 25.42 -7.23 -22.73
CA SER A 442 25.24 -8.60 -22.28
C SER A 442 24.37 -9.39 -23.26
N ASN A 443 24.67 -10.68 -23.43
CA ASN A 443 23.80 -11.64 -24.12
C ASN A 443 22.90 -12.42 -23.14
N GLN A 444 23.07 -12.22 -21.83
CA GLN A 444 22.26 -12.83 -20.77
C GLN A 444 21.27 -11.81 -20.20
N PRO A 445 20.17 -12.27 -19.60
CA PRO A 445 19.23 -11.37 -18.95
C PRO A 445 19.91 -10.54 -17.84
N TYR A 446 19.49 -9.28 -17.71
CA TYR A 446 19.98 -8.39 -16.67
C TYR A 446 18.90 -7.41 -16.19
N THR A 447 19.06 -6.91 -14.97
CA THR A 447 18.31 -5.76 -14.46
C THR A 447 19.25 -4.59 -14.18
N LEU A 448 18.72 -3.38 -14.30
CA LEU A 448 19.39 -2.12 -14.00
C LEU A 448 18.50 -1.32 -13.06
N LYS A 449 19.06 -0.81 -11.97
CA LYS A 449 18.38 0.13 -11.07
C LYS A 449 19.31 1.27 -10.69
N VAL A 450 18.83 2.51 -10.77
CA VAL A 450 19.53 3.72 -10.31
C VAL A 450 18.73 4.33 -9.18
N THR A 451 19.38 4.53 -8.03
CA THR A 451 18.79 5.07 -6.81
C THR A 451 19.62 6.21 -6.25
N GLY A 452 19.03 7.03 -5.39
CA GLY A 452 19.72 8.03 -4.57
C GLY A 452 18.82 8.55 -3.47
N GLN A 453 19.33 9.41 -2.61
CA GLN A 453 18.55 10.06 -1.56
C GLN A 453 18.08 11.42 -2.03
N SER A 454 16.78 11.69 -1.91
CA SER A 454 16.19 12.99 -2.23
C SER A 454 14.83 13.14 -1.54
N THR A 455 14.54 14.33 -1.04
CA THR A 455 13.20 14.67 -0.55
C THR A 455 12.21 14.95 -1.68
N ILE A 456 12.70 15.06 -2.93
CA ILE A 456 11.85 15.14 -4.12
C ILE A 456 11.39 13.73 -4.48
N THR A 457 10.14 13.44 -4.16
CA THR A 457 9.55 12.11 -4.36
C THR A 457 8.05 12.21 -4.60
N PHE A 458 7.38 11.08 -4.80
CA PHE A 458 5.94 10.99 -4.91
C PHE A 458 5.44 9.65 -4.35
N ILE A 459 4.18 9.66 -3.91
CA ILE A 459 3.38 8.45 -3.68
C ILE A 459 2.26 8.41 -4.71
N TYR A 460 1.75 7.22 -5.02
CA TYR A 460 0.71 7.05 -6.03
C TYR A 460 -0.21 5.91 -5.66
N ASP A 461 -1.48 5.98 -6.07
CA ASP A 461 -2.43 4.87 -6.05
C ASP A 461 -3.21 4.84 -7.36
N PHE A 462 -3.42 3.66 -7.94
CA PHE A 462 -4.44 3.51 -8.98
C PHE A 462 -5.81 3.65 -8.32
N VAL A 463 -6.70 4.43 -8.93
CA VAL A 463 -8.01 4.73 -8.37
C VAL A 463 -9.11 4.56 -9.40
N GLU A 464 -10.28 4.15 -8.92
CA GLU A 464 -11.53 4.17 -9.68
C GLU A 464 -12.42 5.28 -9.13
N SER A 465 -13.03 6.06 -10.02
CA SER A 465 -14.06 7.01 -9.61
C SER A 465 -15.33 6.25 -9.25
N PHE A 466 -15.98 6.66 -8.17
CA PHE A 466 -17.29 6.14 -7.82
C PHE A 466 -18.29 7.30 -7.71
N LYS A 467 -19.52 7.00 -8.10
CA LYS A 467 -20.66 7.90 -7.98
C LYS A 467 -21.44 7.54 -6.71
N GLY A 468 -22.27 8.46 -6.25
CA GLY A 468 -23.09 8.27 -5.06
C GLY A 468 -23.32 9.58 -4.34
N PRO A 469 -23.79 9.54 -3.09
CA PRO A 469 -24.05 10.73 -2.28
C PRO A 469 -22.79 11.55 -2.04
N HIS A 470 -21.65 10.87 -1.89
CA HIS A 470 -20.32 11.48 -1.81
C HIS A 470 -19.46 10.88 -2.93
N PRO A 471 -19.47 11.45 -4.15
CA PRO A 471 -18.62 10.96 -5.23
C PRO A 471 -17.15 11.15 -4.88
N GLY A 472 -16.29 10.26 -5.36
CA GLY A 472 -14.87 10.33 -5.05
C GLY A 472 -14.05 9.26 -5.76
N TYR A 473 -12.88 8.98 -5.21
CA TYR A 473 -11.93 8.02 -5.74
C TYR A 473 -11.66 6.92 -4.72
N ALA A 474 -11.73 5.67 -5.15
CA ALA A 474 -11.38 4.51 -4.33
C ALA A 474 -10.13 3.84 -4.88
N VAL A 475 -9.22 3.42 -4.01
CA VAL A 475 -8.00 2.72 -4.43
C VAL A 475 -8.37 1.40 -5.10
N LEU A 476 -7.90 1.21 -6.32
CA LEU A 476 -7.99 -0.03 -7.06
C LEU A 476 -7.19 -1.11 -6.32
N SER A 477 -7.86 -2.17 -5.89
CA SER A 477 -7.23 -3.22 -5.08
C SER A 477 -6.42 -4.24 -5.90
N GLY A 478 -6.63 -4.27 -7.21
CA GLY A 478 -5.99 -5.19 -8.16
C GLY A 478 -5.28 -4.48 -9.30
N ARG A 479 -5.22 -5.14 -10.45
CA ARG A 479 -4.64 -4.63 -11.70
C ARG A 479 -5.63 -3.78 -12.49
N PRO A 480 -5.19 -2.69 -13.15
CA PRO A 480 -6.01 -1.94 -14.11
C PRO A 480 -6.52 -2.84 -15.25
N GLN A 481 -7.66 -2.47 -15.84
CA GLN A 481 -8.26 -3.26 -16.91
C GLN A 481 -7.54 -3.04 -18.25
N THR A 482 -7.31 -4.13 -18.99
CA THR A 482 -6.74 -4.04 -20.35
C THR A 482 -7.65 -3.27 -21.30
N GLY A 483 -7.06 -2.36 -22.08
CA GLY A 483 -7.76 -1.58 -23.11
C GLY A 483 -8.71 -0.51 -22.57
N GLN A 484 -8.64 -0.22 -21.26
CA GLN A 484 -9.36 0.87 -20.62
C GLN A 484 -8.38 1.92 -20.09
N PRO A 485 -8.78 3.20 -20.03
CA PRO A 485 -8.01 4.21 -19.33
C PRO A 485 -7.81 3.83 -17.86
N ALA A 486 -6.67 4.22 -17.29
CA ALA A 486 -6.41 4.09 -15.87
C ALA A 486 -6.19 5.46 -15.25
N THR A 487 -6.74 5.66 -14.05
CA THR A 487 -6.55 6.88 -13.27
C THR A 487 -5.64 6.59 -12.07
N LEU A 488 -4.74 7.53 -11.79
CA LEU A 488 -3.85 7.51 -10.63
C LEU A 488 -4.10 8.77 -9.79
N MET A 489 -4.15 8.60 -8.48
CA MET A 489 -3.96 9.70 -7.53
C MET A 489 -2.48 9.76 -7.18
N VAL A 490 -1.82 10.89 -7.41
CA VAL A 490 -0.38 11.08 -7.18
C VAL A 490 -0.16 12.25 -6.23
N SER A 491 0.51 12.02 -5.11
CA SER A 491 0.89 13.08 -4.17
C SER A 491 2.39 13.35 -4.31
N VAL A 492 2.76 14.55 -4.75
CA VAL A 492 4.16 14.95 -4.96
C VAL A 492 4.73 15.69 -3.74
N MET A 493 6.00 15.43 -3.44
CA MET A 493 6.70 16.01 -2.30
C MET A 493 7.97 16.71 -2.78
N GLY A 494 8.09 18.02 -2.51
CA GLY A 494 9.25 18.83 -2.91
C GLY A 494 10.14 19.22 -1.73
N ARG A 495 11.34 19.73 -2.01
CA ARG A 495 12.31 20.14 -0.97
C ARG A 495 11.73 21.10 0.07
N LYS A 496 10.84 22.00 -0.35
CA LYS A 496 10.12 22.96 0.51
C LYS A 496 8.60 22.79 0.40
N GLY A 497 8.15 21.55 0.26
CA GLY A 497 6.75 21.21 -0.01
C GLY A 497 6.40 21.20 -1.51
N PRO A 498 5.16 20.85 -1.87
CA PRO A 498 4.75 20.65 -3.26
C PRO A 498 4.87 21.90 -4.13
N SER A 499 4.67 23.09 -3.55
CA SER A 499 4.79 24.36 -4.27
C SER A 499 6.21 24.68 -4.75
N SER A 500 7.22 24.01 -4.16
CA SER A 500 8.63 24.18 -4.53
C SER A 500 9.03 23.41 -5.80
N MET A 501 8.09 22.79 -6.49
CA MET A 501 8.31 22.14 -7.79
C MET A 501 7.24 22.54 -8.81
N THR A 502 7.53 22.28 -10.08
CA THR A 502 6.55 22.23 -11.17
C THR A 502 6.52 20.81 -11.68
N VAL A 503 5.33 20.19 -11.72
CA VAL A 503 5.14 18.88 -12.34
C VAL A 503 5.04 19.07 -13.85
N GLY A 504 5.90 18.38 -14.59
CA GLY A 504 5.94 18.46 -16.06
C GLY A 504 5.19 17.32 -16.74
N ASN A 505 5.51 16.08 -16.40
CA ASN A 505 4.85 14.89 -16.94
C ASN A 505 4.79 13.80 -15.88
N ILE A 506 3.61 13.18 -15.72
CA ILE A 506 3.44 11.93 -15.00
C ILE A 506 2.87 10.90 -15.98
N GLY A 507 3.49 9.73 -16.09
CA GLY A 507 3.02 8.68 -16.99
C GLY A 507 3.42 7.29 -16.54
N LEU A 508 3.14 6.30 -17.38
CA LEU A 508 3.53 4.91 -17.20
C LEU A 508 4.66 4.58 -18.17
N ILE A 509 5.69 3.92 -17.69
CA ILE A 509 6.87 3.54 -18.48
C ILE A 509 7.14 2.04 -18.36
N THR A 510 7.33 1.38 -19.50
CA THR A 510 7.61 -0.05 -19.58
C THR A 510 8.98 -0.40 -18.97
N VAL A 511 9.07 -1.53 -18.25
CA VAL A 511 10.33 -1.96 -17.62
C VAL A 511 11.12 -2.94 -18.48
N SER A 512 10.43 -3.91 -19.09
CA SER A 512 11.06 -5.08 -19.75
C SER A 512 11.04 -5.04 -21.29
N GLY A 513 10.66 -3.91 -21.90
CA GLY A 513 10.50 -3.75 -23.36
C GLY A 513 11.15 -2.48 -23.92
N PRO A 514 10.86 -2.14 -25.20
CA PRO A 514 11.16 -0.82 -25.75
C PRO A 514 10.58 0.27 -24.86
N GLU A 515 11.34 1.36 -24.69
CA GLU A 515 10.89 2.47 -23.86
C GLU A 515 9.69 3.15 -24.51
N ALA A 516 8.56 3.07 -23.84
CA ALA A 516 7.34 3.78 -24.18
C ALA A 516 6.82 4.45 -22.91
N VAL A 517 6.68 5.76 -22.96
CA VAL A 517 6.04 6.55 -21.90
C VAL A 517 4.63 6.85 -22.37
N SER A 518 3.64 6.50 -21.55
CA SER A 518 2.24 6.77 -21.87
C SER A 518 1.97 8.28 -21.86
N ASN A 519 1.08 8.72 -22.74
CA ASN A 519 0.49 10.05 -22.64
C ASN A 519 -0.51 10.07 -21.48
N SER A 520 -0.64 11.22 -20.83
CA SER A 520 -1.56 11.40 -19.72
C SER A 520 -2.15 12.81 -19.70
N THR A 521 -3.31 12.92 -19.07
CA THR A 521 -3.90 14.18 -18.65
C THR A 521 -3.78 14.31 -17.14
N MET A 522 -3.52 15.53 -16.67
CA MET A 522 -3.29 15.80 -15.24
C MET A 522 -4.25 16.89 -14.77
N THR A 523 -4.86 16.67 -13.60
CA THR A 523 -5.70 17.65 -12.91
C THR A 523 -5.12 17.90 -11.53
N ASP A 524 -4.79 19.15 -11.23
CA ASP A 524 -4.31 19.56 -9.91
C ASP A 524 -5.48 19.51 -8.91
N MET A 525 -5.32 18.70 -7.87
CA MET A 525 -6.29 18.54 -6.78
C MET A 525 -5.96 19.43 -5.58
N GLY A 526 -4.87 20.20 -5.64
CA GLY A 526 -4.36 21.03 -4.57
C GLY A 526 -3.42 20.29 -3.62
N ASN A 527 -2.63 21.04 -2.84
CA ASN A 527 -1.70 20.51 -1.83
C ASN A 527 -0.69 19.45 -2.33
N GLY A 528 -0.39 19.45 -3.63
CA GLY A 528 0.52 18.48 -4.24
C GLY A 528 -0.16 17.18 -4.69
N ASP A 529 -1.47 17.05 -4.53
CA ASP A 529 -2.23 15.93 -5.08
C ASP A 529 -2.60 16.22 -6.53
N ILE A 530 -2.41 15.23 -7.39
CA ILE A 530 -2.63 15.32 -8.84
C ILE A 530 -3.37 14.06 -9.27
N LEU A 531 -4.50 14.26 -9.93
CA LEU A 531 -5.21 13.19 -10.60
C LEU A 531 -4.64 13.03 -12.02
N VAL A 532 -4.12 11.85 -12.33
CA VAL A 532 -3.49 11.54 -13.62
C VAL A 532 -4.32 10.48 -14.34
N THR A 533 -4.81 10.78 -15.54
CA THR A 533 -5.52 9.81 -16.37
C THR A 533 -4.66 9.44 -17.56
N VAL A 534 -4.43 8.14 -17.71
CA VAL A 534 -3.67 7.53 -18.81
C VAL A 534 -4.65 6.81 -19.71
N ASP A 535 -4.83 7.31 -20.93
CA ASP A 535 -5.84 6.80 -21.87
C ASP A 535 -5.47 5.40 -22.39
N GLU A 536 -4.21 5.19 -22.71
CA GLU A 536 -3.67 3.91 -23.20
C GLU A 536 -2.61 3.40 -22.24
N VAL A 537 -3.01 2.45 -21.39
CA VAL A 537 -2.12 1.80 -20.44
C VAL A 537 -1.20 0.82 -21.18
N PRO A 538 0.14 0.90 -21.01
CA PRO A 538 1.06 0.01 -21.71
C PRO A 538 0.77 -1.48 -21.45
N GLU A 539 0.88 -2.29 -22.50
CA GLU A 539 0.94 -3.74 -22.33
C GLU A 539 2.25 -4.16 -21.65
N GLY A 540 2.19 -5.23 -20.84
CA GLY A 540 3.32 -5.72 -20.06
C GLY A 540 3.47 -5.02 -18.70
N GLU A 541 4.65 -5.16 -18.10
CA GLU A 541 4.97 -4.59 -16.79
C GLU A 541 5.54 -3.17 -16.93
N PHE A 542 4.94 -2.23 -16.20
CA PHE A 542 5.28 -0.81 -16.22
C PHE A 542 5.38 -0.25 -14.79
N VAL A 543 6.00 0.93 -14.67
CA VAL A 543 6.09 1.72 -13.43
C VAL A 543 5.62 3.15 -13.71
N VAL A 544 5.33 3.92 -12.66
CA VAL A 544 5.02 5.35 -12.78
C VAL A 544 6.33 6.13 -12.95
N ILE A 545 6.35 7.07 -13.88
CA ILE A 545 7.44 8.04 -14.04
C ILE A 545 6.91 9.45 -13.79
N LEU A 546 7.66 10.22 -13.00
CA LEU A 546 7.42 11.64 -12.74
C LEU A 546 8.63 12.42 -13.26
N LYS A 547 8.37 13.43 -14.08
CA LYS A 547 9.35 14.44 -14.50
C LYS A 547 8.83 15.83 -14.16
N GLY A 548 9.74 16.71 -13.78
CA GLY A 548 9.38 18.08 -13.43
C GLY A 548 10.61 18.95 -13.24
N THR A 549 10.36 20.15 -12.74
CA THR A 549 11.41 21.12 -12.42
C THR A 549 11.36 21.42 -10.94
N ASP A 550 12.52 21.32 -10.28
CA ASP A 550 12.69 21.82 -8.92
C ASP A 550 12.91 23.33 -8.98
N LYS A 551 12.01 24.11 -8.37
CA LYS A 551 12.09 25.57 -8.38
C LYS A 551 13.19 26.10 -7.45
N VAL A 552 13.71 25.26 -6.54
CA VAL A 552 14.76 25.66 -5.60
C VAL A 552 16.13 25.73 -6.29
N SER A 553 16.45 24.78 -7.18
CA SER A 553 17.70 24.75 -7.97
C SER A 553 17.50 25.19 -9.41
N ASN A 554 16.25 25.37 -9.85
CA ASN A 554 15.89 25.56 -11.25
C ASN A 554 16.41 24.44 -12.16
N SER A 555 16.39 23.19 -11.66
CA SER A 555 16.88 22.01 -12.36
C SER A 555 15.76 21.02 -12.65
N GLU A 556 15.81 20.37 -13.81
CA GLU A 556 14.92 19.25 -14.10
C GLU A 556 15.24 18.04 -13.22
N PHE A 557 14.21 17.27 -12.87
CA PHE A 557 14.34 16.01 -12.14
C PHE A 557 13.48 14.91 -12.76
N GLN A 558 13.84 13.66 -12.47
CA GLN A 558 13.08 12.47 -12.81
C GLN A 558 13.02 11.50 -11.62
N ARG A 559 11.84 10.94 -11.37
CA ARG A 559 11.63 9.88 -10.39
C ARG A 559 10.79 8.76 -11.02
N GLN A 560 10.99 7.53 -10.57
CA GLN A 560 10.16 6.37 -10.92
C GLN A 560 9.64 5.71 -9.64
N SER A 561 8.46 5.10 -9.73
CA SER A 561 8.01 4.16 -8.71
C SER A 561 8.86 2.87 -8.78
N THR A 562 8.93 2.14 -7.67
CA THR A 562 9.68 0.88 -7.58
C THR A 562 8.86 -0.33 -8.02
N THR A 563 7.58 -0.36 -7.66
CA THR A 563 6.72 -1.52 -7.86
C THR A 563 6.12 -1.55 -9.25
N GLN A 564 6.25 -2.69 -9.92
CA GLN A 564 5.68 -2.93 -11.24
C GLN A 564 4.18 -3.19 -11.16
N MET A 565 3.47 -2.69 -12.17
CA MET A 565 2.07 -2.95 -12.41
C MET A 565 1.89 -3.44 -13.84
N SER A 566 0.82 -4.18 -14.07
CA SER A 566 0.39 -4.61 -15.40
C SER A 566 -1.13 -4.57 -15.49
N VAL A 567 -1.65 -4.59 -16.72
CA VAL A 567 -3.08 -4.70 -16.99
C VAL A 567 -3.57 -6.14 -16.90
N SER A 568 -4.87 -6.34 -16.70
CA SER A 568 -5.54 -7.65 -16.80
C SER A 568 -6.90 -7.53 -17.48
N LYS A 569 -7.32 -8.58 -18.21
CA LYS A 569 -8.71 -8.68 -18.71
C LYS A 569 -9.64 -9.27 -17.67
N VAL A 570 -9.10 -9.84 -16.59
CA VAL A 570 -9.86 -10.33 -15.44
C VAL A 570 -10.08 -9.19 -14.45
N ASN A 571 -11.28 -9.10 -13.89
CA ASN A 571 -11.60 -8.19 -12.79
C ASN A 571 -12.20 -9.01 -11.64
N ILE A 572 -11.66 -8.83 -10.44
CA ILE A 572 -12.15 -9.44 -9.20
C ILE A 572 -12.40 -8.34 -8.17
N GLN A 573 -13.57 -8.37 -7.54
CA GLN A 573 -13.98 -7.38 -6.55
C GLN A 573 -14.56 -8.08 -5.32
N ALA A 574 -14.18 -7.62 -4.14
CA ALA A 574 -14.71 -8.07 -2.86
C ALA A 574 -14.92 -6.86 -1.95
N VAL A 575 -16.04 -6.81 -1.22
CA VAL A 575 -16.40 -5.68 -0.36
C VAL A 575 -16.59 -6.18 1.05
N VAL A 576 -15.86 -5.57 1.99
CA VAL A 576 -15.98 -5.85 3.42
C VAL A 576 -16.95 -4.84 4.03
N ASP A 577 -18.14 -5.29 4.40
CA ASP A 577 -19.21 -4.45 4.94
C ASP A 577 -19.29 -4.45 6.47
N SER A 578 -18.64 -5.40 7.13
CA SER A 578 -18.75 -5.59 8.58
C SER A 578 -17.49 -6.23 9.18
N SER A 579 -17.36 -6.16 10.50
CA SER A 579 -16.28 -6.81 11.24
C SER A 579 -16.50 -8.31 11.38
N VAL A 580 -15.42 -9.06 11.54
CA VAL A 580 -15.45 -10.50 11.79
C VAL A 580 -15.57 -10.74 13.29
N GLU A 581 -16.30 -11.77 13.72
CA GLU A 581 -16.44 -12.13 15.13
C GLU A 581 -15.62 -13.39 15.46
N PRO A 582 -14.97 -13.47 16.63
CA PRO A 582 -14.30 -14.70 17.06
C PRO A 582 -15.29 -15.87 17.13
N GLY A 583 -14.95 -17.01 16.53
CA GLY A 583 -15.76 -18.23 16.57
C GLY A 583 -16.91 -18.28 15.58
N GLU A 584 -17.19 -17.17 14.87
CA GLU A 584 -18.30 -17.07 13.93
C GLU A 584 -17.81 -17.10 12.48
N ALA A 585 -18.62 -17.71 11.61
CA ALA A 585 -18.35 -17.75 10.18
C ALA A 585 -18.74 -16.42 9.52
N PHE A 586 -17.75 -15.72 8.96
CA PHE A 586 -17.97 -14.49 8.19
C PHE A 586 -18.09 -14.79 6.70
N LYS A 587 -19.11 -14.22 6.06
CA LYS A 587 -19.38 -14.37 4.63
C LYS A 587 -18.95 -13.11 3.87
N LEU A 588 -17.94 -13.26 3.02
CA LEU A 588 -17.45 -12.21 2.15
C LEU A 588 -18.02 -12.39 0.73
N PRO A 589 -18.93 -11.53 0.26
CA PRO A 589 -19.35 -11.54 -1.13
C PRO A 589 -18.22 -11.07 -2.04
N PHE A 590 -18.04 -11.77 -3.17
CA PHE A 590 -17.11 -11.37 -4.21
C PHE A 590 -17.70 -11.62 -5.60
N ARG A 591 -17.19 -10.91 -6.60
CA ARG A 591 -17.60 -11.07 -8.00
C ARG A 591 -16.40 -11.05 -8.93
N VAL A 592 -16.49 -11.82 -10.02
CA VAL A 592 -15.42 -11.96 -11.01
C VAL A 592 -16.00 -11.76 -12.42
N MET A 593 -15.28 -11.05 -13.27
CA MET A 593 -15.61 -10.84 -14.68
C MET A 593 -14.35 -10.98 -15.54
N THR A 594 -14.51 -11.37 -16.80
CA THR A 594 -13.44 -11.36 -17.79
C THR A 594 -13.86 -10.63 -19.07
N GLN A 595 -12.97 -9.80 -19.62
CA GLN A 595 -13.06 -9.26 -20.97
C GLN A 595 -12.33 -10.15 -22.00
N GLY A 596 -11.65 -11.20 -21.54
CA GLY A 596 -11.07 -12.23 -22.38
C GLY A 596 -12.08 -13.32 -22.78
N PRO A 597 -11.61 -14.43 -23.34
CA PRO A 597 -12.46 -15.60 -23.59
C PRO A 597 -13.12 -16.08 -22.28
N GLY A 598 -14.43 -16.30 -22.34
CA GLY A 598 -15.18 -16.98 -21.28
C GLY A 598 -14.72 -18.43 -21.09
N GLY A 599 -15.21 -19.05 -20.03
CA GLY A 599 -14.85 -20.43 -19.67
C GLY A 599 -14.47 -20.56 -18.20
N GLN A 600 -13.68 -21.60 -17.88
CA GLN A 600 -13.31 -21.91 -16.51
C GLN A 600 -12.11 -21.07 -16.06
N TYR A 601 -12.28 -20.38 -14.94
CA TYR A 601 -11.24 -19.62 -14.24
C TYR A 601 -10.99 -20.24 -12.87
N SER A 602 -9.72 -20.43 -12.51
CA SER A 602 -9.34 -20.88 -11.18
C SER A 602 -9.44 -19.74 -10.18
N ILE A 603 -9.93 -20.05 -8.98
CA ILE A 603 -10.01 -19.13 -7.85
C ILE A 603 -9.13 -19.65 -6.73
N ASN A 604 -8.23 -18.80 -6.23
CA ASN A 604 -7.36 -19.12 -5.11
C ASN A 604 -7.57 -18.06 -4.02
N ALA A 605 -7.61 -18.49 -2.75
CA ALA A 605 -7.68 -17.59 -1.62
C ALA A 605 -6.70 -18.02 -0.51
N ARG A 606 -6.05 -17.04 0.10
CA ARG A 606 -5.05 -17.22 1.17
C ARG A 606 -5.23 -16.14 2.22
N ASN A 607 -5.08 -16.50 3.50
CA ASN A 607 -5.04 -15.52 4.59
C ASN A 607 -3.80 -15.72 5.46
N ASP A 608 -3.29 -14.62 6.01
CA ASP A 608 -2.07 -14.55 6.84
C ASP A 608 -2.17 -15.19 8.23
N ARG A 609 -3.39 -15.58 8.66
CA ARG A 609 -3.64 -16.25 9.94
C ARG A 609 -3.86 -17.76 9.81
N ASN A 610 -3.85 -18.30 8.59
CA ASN A 610 -4.24 -19.67 8.28
C ASN A 610 -5.61 -20.06 8.85
N PHE A 611 -6.54 -19.10 8.97
CA PHE A 611 -7.90 -19.39 9.39
C PHE A 611 -8.62 -20.23 8.34
N PRO A 612 -9.45 -21.21 8.75
CA PRO A 612 -10.24 -22.01 7.84
C PRO A 612 -11.09 -21.14 6.90
N MET A 613 -11.08 -21.50 5.61
CA MET A 613 -11.89 -20.84 4.59
C MET A 613 -12.59 -21.86 3.70
N SER A 614 -13.75 -21.48 3.18
CA SER A 614 -14.50 -22.22 2.16
C SER A 614 -14.87 -21.29 1.02
N TYR A 615 -14.52 -21.67 -0.20
CA TYR A 615 -14.76 -20.91 -1.43
C TYR A 615 -14.73 -21.86 -2.64
N PRO A 616 -15.34 -21.50 -3.79
CA PRO A 616 -15.24 -22.32 -4.99
C PRO A 616 -13.82 -22.25 -5.56
N ASN A 617 -13.22 -23.40 -5.89
CA ASN A 617 -11.88 -23.45 -6.50
C ASN A 617 -11.87 -23.00 -7.97
N SER A 618 -13.04 -22.92 -8.61
CA SER A 618 -13.19 -22.39 -9.96
C SER A 618 -14.55 -21.77 -10.18
N LEU A 619 -14.63 -20.85 -11.15
CA LEU A 619 -15.85 -20.24 -11.64
C LEU A 619 -15.90 -20.34 -13.16
N THR A 620 -17.10 -20.56 -13.71
CA THR A 620 -17.33 -20.44 -15.15
C THR A 620 -17.77 -19.02 -15.44
N LEU A 621 -16.94 -18.27 -16.18
CA LEU A 621 -17.19 -16.87 -16.52
C LEU A 621 -17.71 -16.74 -17.95
N THR A 622 -18.63 -15.81 -18.15
CA THR A 622 -19.06 -15.35 -19.47
C THR A 622 -18.40 -14.00 -19.75
N THR A 623 -17.86 -13.82 -20.96
CA THR A 623 -17.20 -12.57 -21.34
C THR A 623 -18.11 -11.37 -21.12
N GLY A 624 -17.60 -10.33 -20.46
CA GLY A 624 -18.31 -9.09 -20.17
C GLY A 624 -19.36 -9.17 -19.06
N GLN A 625 -19.54 -10.33 -18.40
CA GLN A 625 -20.53 -10.50 -17.32
C GLN A 625 -19.87 -10.83 -15.98
N TYR A 626 -20.40 -10.25 -14.91
CA TYR A 626 -19.98 -10.59 -13.54
C TYR A 626 -20.65 -11.87 -13.05
N THR A 627 -19.85 -12.77 -12.51
CA THR A 627 -20.29 -13.94 -11.75
C THR A 627 -20.09 -13.67 -10.27
N ASN A 628 -21.17 -13.68 -9.49
CA ASN A 628 -21.13 -13.47 -8.03
C ASN A 628 -20.92 -14.79 -7.29
N ASN A 629 -20.20 -14.74 -6.17
CA ASN A 629 -20.03 -15.87 -5.27
C ASN A 629 -19.72 -15.40 -3.83
N MET A 630 -19.51 -16.35 -2.91
CA MET A 630 -19.16 -16.07 -1.51
C MET A 630 -17.95 -16.85 -1.07
N LEU A 631 -17.08 -16.19 -0.31
CA LEU A 631 -16.05 -16.83 0.50
C LEU A 631 -16.50 -16.81 1.96
N THR A 632 -16.35 -17.94 2.66
CA THR A 632 -16.56 -18.01 4.11
C THR A 632 -15.21 -18.13 4.81
N ILE A 633 -14.98 -17.35 5.86
CA ILE A 633 -13.81 -17.44 6.74
C ILE A 633 -14.29 -17.59 8.19
N ALA A 634 -13.67 -18.50 8.95
CA ALA A 634 -14.07 -18.80 10.33
C ALA A 634 -12.87 -18.69 11.28
N PRO A 635 -12.65 -17.52 11.91
CA PRO A 635 -11.64 -17.40 12.96
C PRO A 635 -12.00 -18.25 14.18
N PRO A 636 -11.02 -18.91 14.83
CA PRO A 636 -11.25 -19.62 16.09
C PRO A 636 -11.88 -18.72 17.17
N ALA A 637 -12.69 -19.30 18.07
CA ALA A 637 -13.31 -18.57 19.19
C ALA A 637 -12.27 -17.93 20.14
N SER A 638 -11.07 -18.50 20.22
CA SER A 638 -9.95 -17.97 20.99
C SER A 638 -9.24 -16.78 20.32
N THR A 639 -9.65 -16.37 19.12
CA THR A 639 -9.02 -15.26 18.40
C THR A 639 -9.22 -13.95 19.17
N PRO A 640 -8.14 -13.27 19.58
CA PRO A 640 -8.26 -12.02 20.31
C PRO A 640 -8.96 -10.93 19.48
N SER A 641 -9.78 -10.12 20.14
CA SER A 641 -10.33 -8.90 19.53
C SER A 641 -9.19 -7.95 19.16
N GLY A 642 -9.26 -7.34 17.98
CA GLY A 642 -8.19 -6.56 17.38
C GLY A 642 -7.28 -7.36 16.45
N THR A 643 -7.48 -8.68 16.29
CA THR A 643 -6.73 -9.47 15.31
C THR A 643 -7.06 -8.99 13.89
N ALA A 644 -6.05 -8.48 13.19
CA ALA A 644 -6.15 -8.15 11.77
C ALA A 644 -5.82 -9.38 10.91
N ILE A 645 -6.63 -9.59 9.86
CA ILE A 645 -6.47 -10.65 8.87
C ILE A 645 -6.29 -9.98 7.50
N THR A 646 -5.25 -10.38 6.78
CA THR A 646 -5.07 -10.02 5.38
C THR A 646 -5.47 -11.20 4.50
N LEU A 647 -6.53 -11.02 3.73
CA LEU A 647 -7.05 -12.01 2.80
C LEU A 647 -6.71 -11.60 1.36
N THR A 648 -6.00 -12.47 0.65
CA THR A 648 -5.71 -12.33 -0.79
C THR A 648 -6.55 -13.33 -1.55
N MET A 649 -7.30 -12.85 -2.54
CA MET A 649 -8.04 -13.66 -3.50
C MET A 649 -7.54 -13.41 -4.91
N GLU A 650 -7.43 -14.45 -5.71
CA GLU A 650 -6.93 -14.41 -7.08
C GLU A 650 -7.90 -15.13 -8.01
N ALA A 651 -8.10 -14.57 -9.20
CA ALA A 651 -8.80 -15.20 -10.31
C ALA A 651 -7.86 -15.30 -11.50
N LYS A 652 -7.68 -16.51 -12.03
CA LYS A 652 -6.69 -16.81 -13.08
C LYS A 652 -7.30 -17.63 -14.19
N SER A 653 -7.03 -17.23 -15.44
CA SER A 653 -7.47 -17.93 -16.63
C SER A 653 -6.86 -19.33 -16.71
N SER A 654 -7.50 -20.23 -17.46
CA SER A 654 -7.01 -21.60 -17.67
C SER A 654 -5.63 -21.68 -18.31
N SER A 655 -5.27 -20.69 -19.16
CA SER A 655 -3.92 -20.58 -19.73
C SER A 655 -2.89 -20.06 -18.73
N GLY A 656 -3.33 -19.48 -17.62
CA GLY A 656 -2.49 -18.84 -16.62
C GLY A 656 -1.86 -17.51 -17.06
N VAL A 657 -2.10 -17.08 -18.29
CA VAL A 657 -1.54 -15.86 -18.89
C VAL A 657 -2.20 -14.61 -18.32
N ASP A 658 -3.47 -14.69 -17.95
CA ASP A 658 -4.23 -13.55 -17.43
C ASP A 658 -4.75 -13.85 -16.03
N SER A 659 -4.53 -12.90 -15.13
CA SER A 659 -4.91 -13.02 -13.73
C SER A 659 -5.08 -11.65 -13.09
N ASN A 660 -6.02 -11.57 -12.16
CA ASN A 660 -6.18 -10.43 -11.29
C ASN A 660 -6.41 -10.89 -9.85
N TYR A 661 -6.24 -9.98 -8.90
CA TYR A 661 -6.33 -10.26 -7.48
C TYR A 661 -7.05 -9.13 -6.75
N VAL A 662 -7.54 -9.44 -5.55
CA VAL A 662 -8.03 -8.48 -4.58
C VAL A 662 -7.43 -8.81 -3.23
N VAL A 663 -6.92 -7.80 -2.53
CA VAL A 663 -6.41 -7.94 -1.15
C VAL A 663 -7.33 -7.15 -0.24
N VAL A 664 -8.00 -7.84 0.68
CA VAL A 664 -8.89 -7.22 1.67
C VAL A 664 -8.38 -7.43 3.08
N ARG A 665 -8.63 -6.45 3.95
CA ARG A 665 -8.30 -6.52 5.38
C ARG A 665 -9.57 -6.72 6.17
N LEU A 666 -9.57 -7.73 7.03
CA LEU A 666 -10.64 -8.01 7.98
C LEU A 666 -10.12 -7.73 9.39
N SER A 667 -10.99 -7.22 10.26
CA SER A 667 -10.70 -7.04 11.68
C SER A 667 -11.61 -7.91 12.50
N VAL A 668 -11.03 -8.72 13.38
CA VAL A 668 -11.76 -9.52 14.35
C VAL A 668 -12.13 -8.62 15.52
N VAL A 669 -13.42 -8.47 15.80
CA VAL A 669 -13.94 -7.63 16.88
C VAL A 669 -14.95 -8.45 17.66
N THR A 670 -14.71 -8.63 18.96
CA THR A 670 -15.73 -9.21 19.83
C THR A 670 -16.89 -8.21 19.92
N LYS A 671 -18.12 -8.66 19.65
CA LYS A 671 -19.30 -7.85 19.95
C LYS A 671 -19.28 -7.49 21.42
N VAL A 672 -19.29 -6.20 21.72
CA VAL A 672 -19.68 -5.74 23.06
C VAL A 672 -21.15 -6.09 23.18
N THR A 673 -21.47 -7.13 23.93
CA THR A 673 -22.85 -7.46 24.26
C THR A 673 -23.48 -6.20 24.84
N LYS A 674 -24.54 -5.70 24.20
CA LYS A 674 -25.46 -4.75 24.83
C LYS A 674 -26.07 -5.45 26.04
N HIS A 675 -25.39 -5.43 27.18
CA HIS A 675 -26.12 -5.36 28.43
C HIS A 675 -26.64 -3.93 28.54
N PHE A 676 -27.92 -3.79 28.91
CA PHE A 676 -28.77 -2.60 28.80
C PHE A 676 -29.43 -2.39 27.44
N LEU A 677 -30.51 -3.16 27.20
CA LEU A 677 -31.88 -2.64 27.03
C LEU A 677 -32.84 -3.84 26.90
N ASP A 678 -32.96 -4.61 27.98
CA ASP A 678 -34.17 -5.39 28.25
C ASP A 678 -34.81 -4.77 29.48
N TYR A 679 -35.67 -3.77 29.27
CA TYR A 679 -36.82 -3.54 30.10
C TYR A 679 -37.95 -3.11 29.17
N THR A 680 -38.96 -3.98 29.15
CA THR A 680 -40.33 -3.88 28.62
C THR A 680 -40.94 -2.49 28.60
#